data_AF-A0A1A0EWN0-F1
#
_entry.id   AF-A0A1A0EWN0-F1
#
_cell.length_a   1.000
_cell.length_b   1.000
_cell.length_c   1.000
_cell.angle_alpha   90.00
_cell.angle_beta   90.00
_cell.angle_gamma   90.00
#
_symmetry.space_group_name_H-M   'P 1'
#
loop_
_entity.id
_entity.type
_entity.pdbx_description
1 polymer ?
#
loop_
_entity_poly.entity_id
_entity_poly.type
_entity_poly.pdbx_seq_one_letter_code
_entity_poly.pdbx_strand_id
1 'polypeptide(L)'
;MQDQPPADQETAALKLPPHSLEAEQSVLGGLMLDNQAWDGISDRLVADDFYRYEHRLVFNVMIHLAESGQPMDVVTLSEALEDRDQLDTVGGLAFLAELARNTPSASNIRAYADIVRERATLRKLIRAANQIAEGAFAPQGRPADELLNEAERLVFQIAEERPKTGGPIGMSDLLTKAVDRIDELFNLKGQMTGLSSGFRDLDEMTSGLQPSDLVIIAGRPSMGKCLMSGSRLVDPDTGALVTIDELVARQQAPLLTLTDDFKLKQSRASAFVDDGEKPVFRVRTATGREVATTLTHPFLTGDGWQPLEKIAVGERIAVPREIPVFGQEAMPEHQVKTLAFMLADGGTTQTCPMFTNHSTELRAEFTQAVSHFPGVTCRLVENADKAAGRAPVLRVSRDAARFHPLRERFSQTLRETLKAKRMTGEALAVLLNVSKAAVSAWCNGNAVPAQATYMRLCETLNMPLARDNAEFDYSAVAKNAPNPVRQFLEVHGVWAKKAQHKRMPDCIFRLPKQPLALFLNRLFACDGSAFVQANGQGRISYSSSSRELIRDVQHLLLRFGILCKIREKQHRYANLRQSPWELEILDQASQKRFIQDIGIYSKEQALEPLRACLNTKRAHSNRDSLPKSVNRYVLARKGERSWRELFAQSGDPLPVGYNPHLSGRSERCLSRHRAAEFARLLEGDAYLENLATSDVYWDEVVAIEPLGMQQVYDLTVDDTHNFVAEDICVHNTTFAMNLVEHAVISSDKPVMVFSMEMPAESLMLRMLSSLGRIDQTRVRTGQLEDEDWPRLTSAVNLLKDKQLFIDDTAALSPNEMRSRIRRVVREHGNMAMIMIDYLQLMQISGFSENRTGEISEISRSLKGLAKEFNCPVVALSQLNRSLEQRPNKRPVMSDLRESGAIEQDADVIAFVYRDEVYNPDNPDNQGIAELIIGKQRNGPIGTVHMAFIGRYTRFEDLAPDSYGEAFGD
;
A
#
# COMPACT_ATOMS: atom_id res chain seq x y z
N MET A 1 -20.44 92.19 -6.51
CA MET A 1 -21.25 92.19 -5.29
C MET A 1 -22.51 91.40 -5.58
N GLN A 2 -22.44 90.09 -5.37
CA GLN A 2 -23.57 89.16 -5.40
C GLN A 2 -23.19 88.05 -4.43
N ASP A 3 -23.70 88.19 -3.21
CA ASP A 3 -23.69 87.17 -2.15
C ASP A 3 -24.65 86.05 -2.53
N GLN A 4 -24.15 84.81 -2.55
CA GLN A 4 -24.95 83.63 -2.24
C GLN A 4 -24.12 82.74 -1.29
N PRO A 5 -24.70 82.29 -0.16
CA PRO A 5 -23.99 81.52 0.84
C PRO A 5 -23.69 80.09 0.36
N PRO A 6 -22.69 79.39 0.92
CA PRO A 6 -22.44 78.00 0.59
C PRO A 6 -23.57 77.15 1.19
N ALA A 7 -24.21 76.35 0.34
CA ALA A 7 -25.16 75.34 0.77
C ALA A 7 -24.44 74.26 1.60
N ASP A 8 -25.12 73.87 2.68
CA ASP A 8 -24.68 73.03 3.79
C ASP A 8 -23.96 71.72 3.44
N GLN A 9 -22.99 71.39 4.30
CA GLN A 9 -22.24 70.14 4.39
C GLN A 9 -23.07 68.94 4.92
N GLU A 10 -24.40 69.02 4.99
CA GLU A 10 -25.21 68.12 5.83
C GLU A 10 -25.76 66.84 5.14
N THR A 11 -25.59 66.64 3.83
CA THR A 11 -26.21 65.48 3.14
C THR A 11 -25.25 64.56 2.37
N ALA A 12 -23.95 64.66 2.60
CA ALA A 12 -22.95 63.75 2.04
C ALA A 12 -22.44 62.73 3.08
N ALA A 13 -23.21 61.66 3.26
CA ALA A 13 -22.75 60.31 3.65
C ALA A 13 -22.16 60.07 5.06
N LEU A 14 -22.95 60.30 6.12
CA LEU A 14 -22.83 59.50 7.35
C LEU A 14 -23.23 58.05 7.03
N LYS A 15 -22.25 57.18 6.73
CA LYS A 15 -22.45 55.71 6.67
C LYS A 15 -22.70 55.17 8.08
N LEU A 16 -23.86 55.50 8.65
CA LEU A 16 -24.29 54.94 9.93
C LEU A 16 -24.58 53.44 9.75
N PRO A 17 -24.05 52.57 10.63
CA PRO A 17 -24.37 51.14 10.59
C PRO A 17 -25.89 50.93 10.74
N PRO A 18 -26.50 49.93 10.07
CA PRO A 18 -27.93 49.65 10.18
C PRO A 18 -28.38 49.41 11.63
N HIS A 19 -29.35 50.18 12.11
CA HIS A 19 -29.90 50.08 13.47
C HIS A 19 -31.38 50.49 13.49
N SER A 20 -32.10 50.13 14.56
CA SER A 20 -33.48 50.57 14.79
C SER A 20 -33.70 50.76 16.29
N LEU A 21 -33.63 52.01 16.76
CA LEU A 21 -33.77 52.31 18.18
C LEU A 21 -35.19 52.02 18.67
N GLU A 22 -36.20 52.32 17.85
CA GLU A 22 -37.60 52.08 18.19
C GLU A 22 -37.89 50.60 18.42
N ALA A 23 -37.32 49.71 17.60
CA ALA A 23 -37.45 48.27 17.77
C ALA A 23 -36.73 47.78 19.03
N GLU A 24 -35.52 48.28 19.30
CA GLU A 24 -34.77 47.95 20.52
C GLU A 24 -35.53 48.36 21.80
N GLN A 25 -36.07 49.59 21.82
CA GLN A 25 -36.87 50.09 22.94
C GLN A 25 -38.13 49.26 23.13
N SER A 26 -38.81 48.88 22.02
CA SER A 26 -40.02 48.06 22.05
C SER A 26 -39.77 46.64 22.55
N VAL A 27 -38.58 46.07 22.31
CA VAL A 27 -38.18 44.76 22.86
C VAL A 27 -37.91 44.87 24.36
N LEU A 28 -37.11 45.85 24.79
CA LEU A 28 -36.75 46.00 26.20
C LEU A 28 -37.97 46.37 27.06
N GLY A 29 -38.75 47.38 26.65
CA GLY A 29 -39.95 47.75 27.38
C GLY A 29 -41.05 46.69 27.28
N GLY A 30 -41.11 45.93 26.18
CA GLY A 30 -42.03 44.80 26.06
C GLY A 30 -41.72 43.68 27.06
N LEU A 31 -40.44 43.37 27.27
CA LEU A 31 -39.97 42.42 28.28
C LEU A 31 -40.24 42.92 29.72
N MET A 32 -40.20 44.23 29.94
CA MET A 32 -40.55 44.84 31.24
C MET A 32 -42.05 44.78 31.57
N LEU A 33 -42.90 44.70 30.53
CA LEU A 33 -44.36 44.65 30.67
C LEU A 33 -44.89 43.21 30.70
N ASP A 34 -44.24 42.29 29.99
CA ASP A 34 -44.61 40.89 29.90
C ASP A 34 -43.40 39.96 29.94
N ASN A 35 -43.08 39.46 31.14
CA ASN A 35 -41.95 38.57 31.35
C ASN A 35 -42.15 37.20 30.68
N GLN A 36 -43.37 36.78 30.33
CA GLN A 36 -43.60 35.50 29.63
C GLN A 36 -43.06 35.52 28.20
N ALA A 37 -42.88 36.71 27.63
CA ALA A 37 -42.26 36.86 26.32
C ALA A 37 -40.76 36.49 26.30
N TRP A 38 -40.11 36.37 27.46
CA TRP A 38 -38.69 36.05 27.60
C TRP A 38 -38.28 34.76 26.89
N ASP A 39 -39.04 33.68 27.07
CA ASP A 39 -38.76 32.37 26.46
C ASP A 39 -38.76 32.45 24.93
N GLY A 40 -39.54 33.38 24.35
CA GLY A 40 -39.55 33.61 22.91
C GLY A 40 -38.42 34.50 22.40
N ILE A 41 -37.73 35.25 23.25
CA ILE A 41 -36.77 36.28 22.85
C ILE A 41 -35.33 35.87 23.17
N SER A 42 -35.12 35.19 24.30
CA SER A 42 -33.82 34.66 24.70
C SER A 42 -33.17 33.75 23.65
N ASP A 43 -33.99 33.00 22.90
CA ASP A 43 -33.53 32.17 21.78
C ASP A 43 -33.25 32.94 20.48
N ARG A 44 -33.65 34.22 20.41
CA ARG A 44 -33.61 35.03 19.18
C ARG A 44 -32.58 36.16 19.21
N LEU A 45 -32.31 36.72 20.38
CA LEU A 45 -31.45 37.89 20.55
C LEU A 45 -30.40 37.67 21.63
N VAL A 46 -29.19 38.16 21.38
CA VAL A 46 -28.13 38.30 22.39
C VAL A 46 -27.90 39.79 22.70
N ALA A 47 -27.28 40.10 23.84
CA ALA A 47 -27.05 41.48 24.25
C ALA A 47 -26.26 42.31 23.21
N ASP A 48 -25.32 41.67 22.49
CA ASP A 48 -24.53 42.32 21.44
C ASP A 48 -25.34 42.70 20.18
N ASP A 49 -26.56 42.18 20.02
CA ASP A 49 -27.44 42.53 18.92
C ASP A 49 -28.05 43.93 19.06
N PHE A 50 -28.01 44.54 20.25
CA PHE A 50 -28.46 45.92 20.44
C PHE A 50 -27.38 46.91 19.98
N TYR A 51 -27.77 47.97 19.29
CA TYR A 51 -26.85 48.99 18.80
C TYR A 51 -26.35 49.89 19.92
N ARG A 52 -27.27 50.38 20.77
CA ARG A 52 -26.95 51.24 21.91
C ARG A 52 -26.32 50.46 23.05
N TYR A 53 -25.29 51.04 23.66
CA TYR A 53 -24.56 50.42 24.76
C TYR A 53 -25.46 50.26 26.00
N GLU A 54 -26.27 51.28 26.27
CA GLU A 54 -27.22 51.31 27.39
C GLU A 54 -28.23 50.17 27.27
N HIS A 55 -28.72 49.89 26.06
CA HIS A 55 -29.64 48.79 25.79
C HIS A 55 -28.99 47.41 26.01
N ARG A 56 -27.69 47.25 25.70
CA ARG A 56 -26.96 45.99 25.98
C ARG A 56 -26.88 45.72 27.47
N LEU A 57 -26.58 46.75 28.27
CA LEU A 57 -26.49 46.64 29.71
C LEU A 57 -27.83 46.23 30.32
N VAL A 58 -28.92 46.89 29.90
CA VAL A 58 -30.28 46.53 30.34
C VAL A 58 -30.61 45.08 29.98
N PHE A 59 -30.35 44.65 28.75
CA PHE A 59 -30.62 43.28 28.32
C PHE A 59 -29.76 42.24 29.07
N ASN A 60 -28.49 42.53 29.35
CA ASN A 60 -27.63 41.65 30.15
C ASN A 60 -28.16 41.48 31.58
N VAL A 61 -28.65 42.54 32.21
CA VAL A 61 -29.26 42.44 33.54
C VAL A 61 -30.58 41.68 33.50
N MET A 62 -31.37 41.83 32.44
CA MET A 62 -32.58 41.01 32.20
C MET A 62 -32.23 39.51 32.11
N ILE A 63 -31.15 39.13 31.42
CA ILE A 63 -30.67 37.73 31.38
C ILE A 63 -30.44 37.20 32.81
N HIS A 64 -29.71 37.94 33.64
CA HIS A 64 -29.42 37.52 35.01
C HIS A 64 -30.65 37.45 35.91
N LEU A 65 -31.60 38.37 35.76
CA LEU A 65 -32.86 38.34 36.50
C LEU A 65 -33.72 37.15 36.07
N ALA A 66 -33.78 36.84 34.79
CA ALA A 66 -34.48 35.67 34.27
C ALA A 66 -33.85 34.35 34.75
N GLU A 67 -32.51 34.24 34.72
CA GLU A 67 -31.78 33.06 35.21
C GLU A 67 -31.98 32.82 36.72
N SER A 68 -32.11 33.90 37.50
CA SER A 68 -32.39 33.83 38.94
C SER A 68 -33.88 33.68 39.26
N GLY A 69 -34.75 33.61 38.24
CA GLY A 69 -36.20 33.47 38.39
C GLY A 69 -36.88 34.71 38.99
N GLN A 70 -36.24 35.86 38.94
CA GLN A 70 -36.78 37.13 39.44
C GLN A 70 -37.61 37.84 38.35
N PRO A 71 -38.69 38.56 38.71
CA PRO A 71 -39.43 39.36 37.75
C PRO A 71 -38.57 40.51 37.20
N MET A 72 -38.73 40.84 35.92
CA MET A 72 -37.96 41.85 35.20
C MET A 72 -38.78 43.13 34.97
N ASP A 73 -39.24 43.80 36.02
CA ASP A 73 -39.96 45.07 35.87
C ASP A 73 -39.02 46.27 36.06
N VAL A 74 -39.53 47.49 35.87
CA VAL A 74 -38.74 48.72 36.01
C VAL A 74 -38.08 48.84 37.40
N VAL A 75 -38.72 48.31 38.45
CA VAL A 75 -38.23 48.41 39.82
C VAL A 75 -37.10 47.40 40.04
N THR A 76 -37.31 46.13 39.72
CA THR A 76 -36.30 45.09 39.92
C THR A 76 -35.08 45.27 39.02
N LEU A 77 -35.27 45.78 37.79
CA LEU A 77 -34.16 46.16 36.92
C LEU A 77 -33.38 47.34 37.46
N SER A 78 -34.05 48.33 38.07
CA SER A 78 -33.35 49.47 38.67
C SER A 78 -32.48 49.07 39.86
N GLU A 79 -32.99 48.21 40.75
CA GLU A 79 -32.25 47.68 41.90
C GLU A 79 -31.07 46.82 41.44
N ALA A 80 -31.29 45.91 40.47
CA ALA A 80 -30.24 45.05 39.94
C ALA A 80 -29.17 45.78 39.10
N LEU A 81 -29.49 46.97 38.57
CA LEU A 81 -28.54 47.87 37.93
C LEU A 81 -27.79 48.73 38.95
N GLU A 82 -28.43 49.12 40.06
CA GLU A 82 -27.82 49.86 41.16
C GLU A 82 -26.80 49.00 41.91
N ASP A 83 -27.15 47.75 42.21
CA ASP A 83 -26.26 46.75 42.83
C ASP A 83 -24.98 46.48 42.01
N ARG A 84 -24.99 46.81 40.72
CA ARG A 84 -23.86 46.65 39.78
C ARG A 84 -23.17 47.96 39.43
N ASP A 85 -23.52 49.08 40.08
CA ASP A 85 -23.03 50.43 39.77
C ASP A 85 -23.28 50.86 38.29
N GLN A 86 -24.32 50.34 37.66
CA GLN A 86 -24.63 50.56 36.22
C GLN A 86 -25.87 51.45 35.99
N LEU A 87 -26.66 51.75 37.03
CA LEU A 87 -27.91 52.50 36.90
C LEU A 87 -27.70 53.92 36.34
N ASP A 88 -26.69 54.64 36.81
CA ASP A 88 -26.34 55.98 36.29
C ASP A 88 -25.85 55.93 34.83
N THR A 89 -25.16 54.84 34.46
CA THR A 89 -24.63 54.63 33.09
C THR A 89 -25.75 54.39 32.08
N VAL A 90 -26.85 53.77 32.51
CA VAL A 90 -28.02 53.47 31.67
C VAL A 90 -28.93 54.71 31.50
N GLY A 91 -28.76 55.75 32.32
CA GLY A 91 -29.61 56.96 32.30
C GLY A 91 -30.62 57.04 33.45
N GLY A 92 -30.44 56.20 34.48
CA GLY A 92 -31.25 56.19 35.69
C GLY A 92 -32.67 55.63 35.53
N LEU A 93 -33.44 55.67 36.62
CA LEU A 93 -34.83 55.17 36.67
C LEU A 93 -35.74 55.82 35.62
N ALA A 94 -35.50 57.11 35.31
CA ALA A 94 -36.28 57.86 34.32
C ALA A 94 -36.20 57.22 32.93
N PHE A 95 -35.03 56.70 32.54
CA PHE A 95 -34.82 56.05 31.25
C PHE A 95 -35.54 54.70 31.17
N LEU A 96 -35.47 53.86 32.20
CA LEU A 96 -36.18 52.58 32.24
C LEU A 96 -37.70 52.78 32.19
N ALA A 97 -38.21 53.80 32.90
CA ALA A 97 -39.61 54.18 32.85
C ALA A 97 -40.05 54.72 31.47
N GLU A 98 -39.13 55.33 30.72
CA GLU A 98 -39.36 55.76 29.34
C GLU A 98 -39.41 54.56 28.38
N LEU A 99 -38.50 53.58 28.51
CA LEU A 99 -38.51 52.35 27.72
C LEU A 99 -39.83 51.57 27.87
N ALA A 100 -40.30 51.40 29.11
CA ALA A 100 -41.57 50.75 29.38
C ALA A 100 -42.77 51.51 28.79
N ARG A 101 -42.72 52.84 28.74
CA ARG A 101 -43.83 53.69 28.26
C ARG A 101 -43.90 53.80 26.75
N ASN A 102 -42.75 53.85 26.08
CA ASN A 102 -42.66 54.02 24.63
C ASN A 102 -42.92 52.71 23.86
N THR A 103 -43.15 51.59 24.56
CA THR A 103 -43.47 50.31 23.94
C THR A 103 -44.96 50.23 23.55
N PRO A 104 -45.30 50.10 22.26
CA PRO A 104 -46.71 50.14 21.81
C PRO A 104 -47.58 48.96 22.26
N SER A 105 -47.02 47.74 22.29
CA SER A 105 -47.68 46.52 22.76
C SER A 105 -46.68 45.37 22.92
N ALA A 106 -46.79 44.58 24.01
CA ALA A 106 -46.01 43.37 24.21
C ALA A 106 -46.36 42.24 23.21
N SER A 107 -47.53 42.30 22.54
CA SER A 107 -48.00 41.25 21.63
C SER A 107 -47.13 41.06 20.38
N ASN A 108 -46.41 42.11 19.95
CA ASN A 108 -45.62 42.10 18.70
C ASN A 108 -44.10 42.05 18.97
N ILE A 109 -43.70 41.78 20.20
CA ILE A 109 -42.31 41.81 20.64
C ILE A 109 -41.38 40.90 19.79
N ARG A 110 -41.90 39.77 19.28
CA ARG A 110 -41.16 38.88 18.37
C ARG A 110 -40.80 39.56 17.05
N ALA A 111 -41.72 40.31 16.46
CA ALA A 111 -41.47 41.01 15.20
C ALA A 111 -40.42 42.12 15.38
N TYR A 112 -40.45 42.83 16.52
CA TYR A 112 -39.41 43.80 16.85
C TYR A 112 -38.07 43.13 17.12
N ALA A 113 -38.05 41.97 17.78
CA ALA A 113 -36.84 41.19 17.99
C ALA A 113 -36.21 40.74 16.65
N ASP A 114 -37.02 40.28 15.70
CA ASP A 114 -36.54 39.92 14.36
C ASP A 114 -35.94 41.13 13.62
N ILE A 115 -36.53 42.33 13.77
CA ILE A 115 -35.97 43.58 13.21
C ILE A 115 -34.61 43.91 13.83
N VAL A 116 -34.48 43.86 15.16
CA VAL A 116 -33.20 44.13 15.85
C VAL A 116 -32.13 43.16 15.38
N ARG A 117 -32.47 41.88 15.27
CA ARG A 117 -31.59 40.81 14.81
C ARG A 117 -31.15 40.99 13.36
N GLU A 118 -32.06 41.34 12.46
CA GLU A 118 -31.75 41.60 11.05
C GLU A 118 -30.75 42.74 10.93
N ARG A 119 -30.97 43.84 11.67
CA ARG A 119 -30.04 44.98 11.70
C ARG A 119 -28.69 44.60 12.32
N ALA A 120 -28.67 43.79 13.37
CA ALA A 120 -27.43 43.27 13.96
C ALA A 120 -26.63 42.41 12.97
N THR A 121 -27.31 41.53 12.23
CA THR A 121 -26.71 40.68 11.18
C THR A 121 -26.07 41.54 10.09
N LEU A 122 -26.77 42.58 9.61
CA LEU A 122 -26.22 43.52 8.64
C LEU A 122 -24.98 44.26 9.19
N ARG A 123 -24.97 44.66 10.47
CA ARG A 123 -23.80 45.28 11.09
C ARG A 123 -22.62 44.31 11.19
N LYS A 124 -22.84 43.06 11.59
CA LYS A 124 -21.81 42.02 11.66
C LYS A 124 -21.21 41.77 10.27
N LEU A 125 -22.04 41.71 9.23
CA LEU A 125 -21.60 41.56 7.84
C LEU A 125 -20.75 42.75 7.36
N ILE A 126 -21.13 43.98 7.72
CA ILE A 126 -20.32 45.18 7.42
C ILE A 126 -18.95 45.12 8.13
N ARG A 127 -18.90 44.67 9.40
CA ARG A 127 -17.63 44.51 10.13
C ARG A 127 -16.74 43.45 9.48
N ALA A 128 -17.29 42.28 9.14
CA ALA A 128 -16.55 41.22 8.47
C ALA A 128 -16.04 41.68 7.09
N ALA A 129 -16.86 42.38 6.30
CA ALA A 129 -16.45 42.93 5.02
C ALA A 129 -15.28 43.93 5.16
N ASN A 130 -15.32 44.80 6.17
CA ASN A 130 -14.22 45.73 6.44
C ASN A 130 -12.94 45.01 6.88
N GLN A 131 -13.05 43.97 7.73
CA GLN A 131 -11.89 43.17 8.14
C GLN A 131 -11.26 42.40 6.97
N ILE A 132 -12.08 41.81 6.10
CA ILE A 132 -11.61 41.13 4.89
C ILE A 132 -10.92 42.14 3.96
N ALA A 133 -11.51 43.32 3.77
CA ALA A 133 -10.92 44.38 2.96
C ALA A 133 -9.58 44.86 3.54
N GLU A 134 -9.50 45.12 4.85
CA GLU A 134 -8.27 45.52 5.53
C GLU A 134 -7.17 44.45 5.42
N GLY A 135 -7.52 43.17 5.63
CA GLY A 135 -6.58 42.05 5.47
C GLY A 135 -6.05 41.90 4.04
N ALA A 136 -6.87 42.19 3.02
CA ALA A 136 -6.46 42.17 1.62
C ALA A 136 -5.55 43.37 1.25
N PHE A 137 -5.82 44.56 1.79
CA PHE A 137 -4.98 45.75 1.55
C PHE A 137 -3.65 45.72 2.33
N ALA A 138 -3.62 45.09 3.50
CA ALA A 138 -2.46 45.00 4.38
C ALA A 138 -2.19 43.55 4.85
N PRO A 139 -1.67 42.67 3.96
CA PRO A 139 -1.57 41.23 4.22
C PRO A 139 -0.48 40.82 5.24
N GLN A 140 0.36 41.74 5.72
CA GLN A 140 1.39 41.50 6.75
C GLN A 140 2.31 40.27 6.50
N GLY A 141 2.50 39.88 5.23
CA GLY A 141 3.32 38.73 4.85
C GLY A 141 2.60 37.38 4.84
N ARG A 142 1.28 37.36 5.08
CA ARG A 142 0.45 36.15 5.02
C ARG A 142 0.12 35.80 3.56
N PRO A 143 0.14 34.51 3.17
CA PRO A 143 -0.20 34.07 1.84
C PRO A 143 -1.71 34.23 1.56
N ALA A 144 -2.08 34.33 0.28
CA ALA A 144 -3.45 34.55 -0.16
C ALA A 144 -4.42 33.47 0.34
N ASP A 145 -4.00 32.21 0.38
CA ASP A 145 -4.83 31.08 0.85
C ASP A 145 -5.20 31.22 2.34
N GLU A 146 -4.31 31.77 3.16
CA GLU A 146 -4.58 31.98 4.59
C GLU A 146 -5.59 33.13 4.79
N LEU A 147 -5.50 34.17 3.97
CA LEU A 147 -6.46 35.29 3.97
C LEU A 147 -7.84 34.84 3.45
N LEU A 148 -7.88 33.94 2.46
CA LEU A 148 -9.12 33.33 1.96
C LEU A 148 -9.78 32.46 3.03
N ASN A 149 -9.01 31.60 3.72
CA ASN A 149 -9.52 30.77 4.82
C ASN A 149 -10.04 31.62 5.98
N GLU A 150 -9.37 32.73 6.31
CA GLU A 150 -9.85 33.66 7.33
C GLU A 150 -11.13 34.39 6.90
N ALA A 151 -11.23 34.81 5.63
CA ALA A 151 -12.43 35.41 5.08
C ALA A 151 -13.61 34.42 5.11
N GLU A 152 -13.39 33.16 4.72
CA GLU A 152 -14.40 32.11 4.83
C GLU A 152 -14.86 31.91 6.27
N ARG A 153 -13.92 31.83 7.22
CA ARG A 153 -14.24 31.69 8.66
C ARG A 153 -15.10 32.84 9.18
N LEU A 154 -14.75 34.09 8.87
CA LEU A 154 -15.49 35.28 9.30
C LEU A 154 -16.93 35.30 8.74
N VAL A 155 -17.11 34.92 7.48
CA VAL A 155 -18.43 34.82 6.85
C VAL A 155 -19.22 33.64 7.42
N PHE A 156 -18.55 32.53 7.69
CA PHE A 156 -19.17 31.32 8.23
C PHE A 156 -19.69 31.50 9.66
N GLN A 157 -18.96 32.23 10.52
CA GLN A 157 -19.40 32.53 11.88
C GLN A 157 -20.73 33.30 11.90
N ILE A 158 -20.94 34.22 10.97
CA ILE A 158 -22.21 34.96 10.81
C ILE A 158 -23.35 34.01 10.37
N ALA A 159 -23.04 32.97 9.60
CA ALA A 159 -24.02 31.98 9.14
C ALA A 159 -24.38 30.94 10.23
N GLU A 160 -23.44 30.59 11.12
CA GLU A 160 -23.66 29.66 12.24
C GLU A 160 -24.44 30.25 13.41
N GLU A 161 -24.36 31.56 13.65
CA GLU A 161 -25.15 32.27 14.68
C GLU A 161 -26.68 32.27 14.41
N ARG A 162 -27.16 31.56 13.38
CA ARG A 162 -28.59 31.27 13.24
C ARG A 162 -28.97 30.18 14.26
N PRO A 163 -29.90 30.44 15.21
CA PRO A 163 -30.46 29.39 16.04
C PRO A 163 -30.99 28.31 15.10
N LYS A 164 -30.44 27.10 15.22
CA LYS A 164 -31.03 25.91 14.62
C LYS A 164 -32.45 25.82 15.15
N THR A 165 -33.43 25.65 14.27
CA THR A 165 -34.85 25.41 14.58
C THR A 165 -35.01 24.09 15.33
N GLY A 166 -34.58 24.05 16.59
CA GLY A 166 -34.54 22.88 17.44
C GLY A 166 -34.95 23.25 18.86
N GLY A 167 -36.20 23.67 19.01
CA GLY A 167 -36.85 23.81 20.32
C GLY A 167 -37.63 22.54 20.70
N PRO A 168 -38.09 22.42 21.95
CA PRO A 168 -38.98 21.33 22.36
C PRO A 168 -40.27 21.35 21.54
N ILE A 169 -40.58 20.23 20.88
CA ILE A 169 -41.80 20.05 20.09
C ILE A 169 -42.88 19.47 21.01
N GLY A 170 -44.08 20.06 21.01
CA GLY A 170 -45.20 19.55 21.80
C GLY A 170 -45.64 18.15 21.34
N MET A 171 -46.17 17.35 22.27
CA MET A 171 -46.59 15.97 21.98
C MET A 171 -47.62 15.89 20.86
N SER A 172 -48.54 16.86 20.77
CA SER A 172 -49.54 16.95 19.72
C SER A 172 -48.92 17.05 18.32
N ASP A 173 -47.88 17.87 18.14
CA ASP A 173 -47.21 18.03 16.84
C ASP A 173 -46.39 16.79 16.46
N LEU A 174 -45.79 16.12 17.45
CA LEU A 174 -45.10 14.84 17.25
C LEU A 174 -46.08 13.73 16.85
N LEU A 175 -47.25 13.68 17.49
CA LEU A 175 -48.30 12.72 17.17
C LEU A 175 -48.86 12.95 15.77
N THR A 176 -49.10 14.20 15.37
CA THR A 176 -49.51 14.52 14.00
C THR A 176 -48.48 14.04 12.98
N LYS A 177 -47.19 14.39 13.19
CA LYS A 177 -46.10 13.92 12.31
C LYS A 177 -45.96 12.39 12.29
N ALA A 178 -46.17 11.73 13.42
CA ALA A 178 -46.11 10.27 13.52
C ALA A 178 -47.28 9.61 12.78
N VAL A 179 -48.50 10.14 12.90
CA VAL A 179 -49.67 9.66 12.17
C VAL A 179 -49.52 9.89 10.68
N ASP A 180 -49.08 11.09 10.25
CA ASP A 180 -48.79 11.40 8.85
C ASP A 180 -47.74 10.42 8.29
N ARG A 181 -46.70 10.11 9.06
CA ARG A 181 -45.68 9.14 8.66
C ARG A 181 -46.24 7.72 8.57
N ILE A 182 -47.13 7.30 9.48
CA ILE A 182 -47.81 6.00 9.43
C ILE A 182 -48.74 5.93 8.21
N ASP A 183 -49.43 7.01 7.88
CA ASP A 183 -50.32 7.07 6.71
C ASP A 183 -49.51 7.01 5.39
N GLU A 184 -48.37 7.71 5.31
CA GLU A 184 -47.41 7.53 4.20
C GLU A 184 -46.96 6.07 4.06
N LEU A 185 -46.57 5.44 5.17
CA LEU A 185 -46.12 4.03 5.20
C LEU A 185 -47.23 3.05 4.82
N PHE A 186 -48.47 3.32 5.24
CA PHE A 186 -49.63 2.50 4.88
C PHE A 186 -49.95 2.57 3.38
N ASN A 187 -49.84 3.77 2.80
CA ASN A 187 -50.09 3.99 1.37
C ASN A 187 -49.02 3.39 0.46
N LEU A 188 -47.81 3.11 0.99
CA LEU A 188 -46.70 2.48 0.26
C LEU A 188 -46.88 0.97 -0.01
N LYS A 189 -47.96 0.31 0.45
CA LYS A 189 -48.32 -1.10 0.13
C LYS A 189 -47.14 -2.09 0.19
N GLY A 190 -46.30 -2.01 1.21
CA GLY A 190 -45.16 -2.92 1.40
C GLY A 190 -43.92 -2.59 0.55
N GLN A 191 -43.84 -1.41 -0.05
CA GLN A 191 -42.58 -0.88 -0.61
C GLN A 191 -41.63 -0.47 0.53
N MET A 192 -40.34 -0.74 0.36
CA MET A 192 -39.28 -0.42 1.34
C MET A 192 -39.31 1.03 1.81
N THR A 193 -38.95 1.24 3.09
CA THR A 193 -38.98 2.55 3.74
C THR A 193 -37.70 3.35 3.54
N GLY A 194 -36.57 2.66 3.43
CA GLY A 194 -35.23 3.22 3.17
C GLY A 194 -34.76 3.05 1.73
N LEU A 195 -33.54 3.53 1.47
CA LEU A 195 -32.85 3.35 0.18
C LEU A 195 -32.41 1.88 0.04
N SER A 196 -32.76 1.24 -1.07
CA SER A 196 -32.39 -0.17 -1.29
C SER A 196 -30.88 -0.36 -1.32
N SER A 197 -30.39 -1.37 -0.60
CA SER A 197 -28.99 -1.80 -0.66
C SER A 197 -28.67 -2.62 -1.91
N GLY A 198 -29.70 -3.06 -2.65
CA GLY A 198 -29.56 -3.94 -3.81
C GLY A 198 -29.47 -5.43 -3.50
N PHE A 199 -29.55 -5.79 -2.23
CA PHE A 199 -29.50 -7.16 -1.71
C PHE A 199 -30.78 -7.43 -0.95
N ARG A 200 -31.61 -8.36 -1.42
CA ARG A 200 -32.94 -8.61 -0.86
C ARG A 200 -32.89 -9.00 0.61
N ASP A 201 -31.99 -9.92 0.94
CA ASP A 201 -31.86 -10.45 2.29
C ASP A 201 -31.40 -9.35 3.28
N LEU A 202 -30.54 -8.43 2.82
CA LEU A 202 -30.13 -7.27 3.62
C LEU A 202 -31.25 -6.23 3.74
N ASP A 203 -31.97 -5.97 2.65
CA ASP A 203 -33.10 -5.05 2.61
C ASP A 203 -34.27 -5.56 3.47
N GLU A 204 -34.50 -6.88 3.58
CA GLU A 204 -35.49 -7.48 4.48
C GLU A 204 -35.11 -7.28 5.96
N MET A 205 -33.82 -7.44 6.30
CA MET A 205 -33.33 -7.24 7.66
C MET A 205 -33.27 -5.76 8.08
N THR A 206 -32.97 -4.86 7.15
CA THR A 206 -32.73 -3.44 7.43
C THR A 206 -33.91 -2.54 7.05
N SER A 207 -34.88 -3.07 6.28
CA SER A 207 -35.93 -2.29 5.60
C SER A 207 -35.37 -1.20 4.66
N GLY A 208 -34.16 -1.45 4.12
CA GLY A 208 -33.34 -0.50 3.36
C GLY A 208 -32.55 0.45 4.25
N LEU A 209 -31.56 1.14 3.67
CA LEU A 209 -30.74 2.15 4.34
C LEU A 209 -31.59 3.36 4.72
N GLN A 210 -31.80 3.57 6.01
CA GLN A 210 -32.71 4.61 6.49
C GLN A 210 -32.11 6.02 6.36
N PRO A 211 -32.95 7.03 6.06
CA PRO A 211 -32.54 8.42 6.13
C PRO A 211 -32.03 8.79 7.52
N SER A 212 -30.99 9.61 7.59
CA SER A 212 -30.34 10.04 8.83
C SER A 212 -29.53 8.99 9.61
N ASP A 213 -29.37 7.77 9.07
CA ASP A 213 -28.53 6.74 9.69
C ASP A 213 -27.05 6.86 9.29
N LEU A 214 -26.17 6.60 10.26
CA LEU A 214 -24.76 6.35 10.08
C LEU A 214 -24.55 4.84 10.04
N VAL A 215 -24.18 4.34 8.87
CA VAL A 215 -23.93 2.93 8.58
C VAL A 215 -22.43 2.71 8.49
N ILE A 216 -21.90 1.87 9.37
CA ILE A 216 -20.48 1.48 9.34
C ILE A 216 -20.37 0.10 8.72
N ILE A 217 -19.60 0.00 7.64
CA ILE A 217 -19.23 -1.29 7.05
C ILE A 217 -17.77 -1.52 7.40
N ALA A 218 -17.51 -2.61 8.13
CA ALA A 218 -16.18 -2.94 8.56
C ALA A 218 -15.74 -4.31 8.06
N GLY A 219 -14.47 -4.38 7.68
CA GLY A 219 -13.86 -5.60 7.20
C GLY A 219 -12.36 -5.57 7.45
N ARG A 220 -11.72 -6.73 7.36
CA ARG A 220 -10.26 -6.78 7.25
C ARG A 220 -9.84 -6.35 5.84
N PRO A 221 -8.71 -5.64 5.70
CA PRO A 221 -8.10 -5.41 4.40
C PRO A 221 -7.92 -6.72 3.65
N SER A 222 -8.18 -6.70 2.35
CA SER A 222 -7.90 -7.82 1.45
C SER A 222 -8.27 -9.20 1.99
N MET A 223 -9.55 -9.43 2.27
CA MET A 223 -10.12 -10.75 2.53
C MET A 223 -9.76 -11.74 1.37
N GLY A 224 -8.55 -12.31 1.40
CA GLY A 224 -8.03 -13.29 0.45
C GLY A 224 -6.67 -13.03 -0.22
N LYS A 225 -5.86 -12.01 0.11
CA LYS A 225 -4.67 -11.67 -0.70
C LYS A 225 -3.38 -11.75 0.07
N CYS A 226 -3.07 -12.96 0.51
CA CYS A 226 -1.96 -13.17 1.42
C CYS A 226 -0.81 -13.87 0.69
N LEU A 227 0.41 -13.42 0.95
CA LEU A 227 1.65 -14.05 0.55
C LEU A 227 2.23 -14.82 1.74
N MET A 228 2.85 -15.96 1.47
CA MET A 228 3.55 -16.73 2.50
C MET A 228 4.67 -15.91 3.16
N SER A 229 4.84 -16.08 4.46
CA SER A 229 6.07 -15.74 5.18
C SER A 229 7.29 -16.29 4.44
N GLY A 230 8.37 -15.51 4.44
CA GLY A 230 9.59 -15.81 3.70
C GLY A 230 9.52 -15.50 2.21
N SER A 231 8.37 -15.11 1.65
CA SER A 231 8.30 -14.62 0.25
C SER A 231 9.20 -13.41 0.09
N ARG A 232 9.98 -13.39 -0.98
CA ARG A 232 11.01 -12.39 -1.23
C ARG A 232 10.56 -11.35 -2.24
N LEU A 233 10.84 -10.09 -1.93
CA LEU A 233 10.55 -8.92 -2.72
C LEU A 233 11.84 -8.15 -2.98
N VAL A 234 11.90 -7.42 -4.10
CA VAL A 234 13.03 -6.54 -4.41
C VAL A 234 12.76 -5.19 -3.80
N ASP A 235 13.67 -4.74 -2.94
CA ASP A 235 13.72 -3.35 -2.50
C ASP A 235 14.32 -2.50 -3.63
N PRO A 236 13.55 -1.60 -4.28
CA PRO A 236 14.02 -0.81 -5.40
C PRO A 236 15.00 0.30 -5.01
N ASP A 237 15.06 0.69 -3.74
CA ASP A 237 15.98 1.74 -3.25
C ASP A 237 17.39 1.16 -3.04
N THR A 238 17.47 -0.05 -2.47
CA THR A 238 18.77 -0.68 -2.12
C THR A 238 19.22 -1.76 -3.09
N GLY A 239 18.29 -2.30 -3.90
CA GLY A 239 18.49 -3.51 -4.72
C GLY A 239 18.56 -4.80 -3.91
N ALA A 240 18.37 -4.75 -2.58
CA ALA A 240 18.36 -5.94 -1.76
C ALA A 240 17.13 -6.83 -2.06
N LEU A 241 17.30 -8.13 -1.86
CA LEU A 241 16.18 -9.07 -1.85
C LEU A 241 15.75 -9.24 -0.39
N VAL A 242 14.55 -8.77 -0.05
CA VAL A 242 14.05 -8.66 1.33
C VAL A 242 12.83 -9.57 1.48
N THR A 243 12.72 -10.27 2.61
CA THR A 243 11.53 -11.08 2.90
C THR A 243 10.37 -10.20 3.30
N ILE A 244 9.14 -10.66 3.04
CA ILE A 244 7.94 -9.96 3.48
C ILE A 244 7.89 -9.76 5.00
N ASP A 245 8.45 -10.69 5.78
CA ASP A 245 8.57 -10.59 7.24
C ASP A 245 9.42 -9.39 7.66
N GLU A 246 10.56 -9.19 7.01
CA GLU A 246 11.43 -8.05 7.27
C GLU A 246 10.79 -6.72 6.87
N LEU A 247 10.03 -6.70 5.77
CA LEU A 247 9.30 -5.52 5.33
C LEU A 247 8.18 -5.14 6.31
N VAL A 248 7.41 -6.12 6.76
CA VAL A 248 6.35 -5.94 7.76
C VAL A 248 6.96 -5.49 9.10
N ALA A 249 8.10 -6.05 9.51
CA ALA A 249 8.79 -5.62 10.73
C ALA A 249 9.31 -4.18 10.64
N ARG A 250 9.74 -3.72 9.47
CA ARG A 250 10.25 -2.35 9.24
C ARG A 250 9.15 -1.32 9.03
N GLN A 251 7.91 -1.74 8.74
CA GLN A 251 6.78 -0.87 8.36
C GLN A 251 7.11 0.09 7.19
N GLN A 252 8.07 -0.30 6.35
CA GLN A 252 8.49 0.43 5.16
C GLN A 252 8.83 -0.58 4.08
N ALA A 253 8.20 -0.45 2.92
CA ALA A 253 8.48 -1.27 1.75
C ALA A 253 8.39 -0.39 0.52
N PRO A 254 9.52 0.11 0.03
CA PRO A 254 9.61 0.46 -1.37
C PRO A 254 9.43 -0.84 -2.17
N LEU A 255 8.56 -0.80 -3.18
CA LEU A 255 8.12 -1.97 -3.95
C LEU A 255 8.13 -1.64 -5.44
N LEU A 256 8.14 -2.68 -6.28
CA LEU A 256 7.86 -2.56 -7.70
C LEU A 256 6.41 -2.94 -7.97
N THR A 257 5.74 -2.10 -8.74
CA THR A 257 4.34 -2.26 -9.13
C THR A 257 4.21 -2.20 -10.64
N LEU A 258 3.14 -2.77 -11.17
CA LEU A 258 2.83 -2.76 -12.59
C LEU A 258 1.77 -1.70 -12.88
N THR A 259 2.05 -0.79 -13.82
CA THR A 259 1.08 0.20 -14.32
C THR A 259 0.21 -0.39 -15.43
N ASP A 260 -0.87 0.30 -15.81
CA ASP A 260 -1.86 -0.21 -16.79
C ASP A 260 -1.30 -0.36 -18.22
N ASP A 261 -0.18 0.30 -18.54
CA ASP A 261 0.61 0.13 -19.76
C ASP A 261 1.59 -1.07 -19.70
N PHE A 262 1.48 -1.92 -18.66
CA PHE A 262 2.33 -3.07 -18.40
C PHE A 262 3.82 -2.71 -18.21
N LYS A 263 4.09 -1.54 -17.62
CA LYS A 263 5.41 -1.07 -17.23
C LYS A 263 5.64 -1.19 -15.72
N LEU A 264 6.89 -1.44 -15.32
CA LEU A 264 7.23 -1.51 -13.90
C LEU A 264 7.59 -0.12 -13.37
N LYS A 265 6.94 0.28 -12.28
CA LYS A 265 7.17 1.54 -11.57
C LYS A 265 7.53 1.25 -10.11
N GLN A 266 8.31 2.14 -9.52
CA GLN A 266 8.55 2.12 -8.07
C GLN A 266 7.38 2.76 -7.34
N SER A 267 6.90 2.10 -6.28
CA SER A 267 5.88 2.61 -5.36
C SER A 267 6.23 2.23 -3.91
N ARG A 268 5.36 2.56 -2.96
CA ARG A 268 5.51 2.21 -1.54
C ARG A 268 4.25 1.54 -1.04
N ALA A 269 4.41 0.54 -0.15
CA ALA A 269 3.27 0.02 0.57
C ALA A 269 2.78 1.03 1.62
N SER A 270 1.48 1.25 1.65
CA SER A 270 0.78 2.10 2.61
C SER A 270 0.37 1.33 3.87
N ALA A 271 0.18 0.02 3.78
CA ALA A 271 -0.10 -0.82 4.93
C ALA A 271 0.57 -2.20 4.88
N PHE A 272 0.91 -2.70 6.07
CA PHE A 272 1.59 -3.98 6.31
C PHE A 272 0.75 -4.84 7.24
N VAL A 273 0.17 -5.92 6.74
CA VAL A 273 -0.75 -6.78 7.49
C VAL A 273 -0.10 -8.14 7.71
N ASP A 274 0.04 -8.53 8.98
CA ASP A 274 0.24 -9.92 9.38
C ASP A 274 -1.16 -10.55 9.45
N ASP A 275 -1.37 -11.61 8.68
CA ASP A 275 -2.68 -12.26 8.46
C ASP A 275 -2.71 -13.71 9.02
N GLY A 276 -1.73 -14.03 9.89
CA GLY A 276 -1.63 -15.29 10.62
C GLY A 276 -1.37 -16.52 9.74
N GLU A 277 -1.66 -17.72 10.26
CA GLU A 277 -1.53 -18.96 9.50
C GLU A 277 -2.76 -19.21 8.62
N LYS A 278 -2.53 -19.38 7.31
CA LYS A 278 -3.55 -19.73 6.30
C LYS A 278 -3.05 -20.85 5.41
N PRO A 279 -3.91 -21.62 4.74
CA PRO A 279 -3.46 -22.65 3.83
C PRO A 279 -2.98 -22.02 2.53
N VAL A 280 -1.75 -22.37 2.16
CA VAL A 280 -1.02 -21.74 1.06
C VAL A 280 -0.79 -22.76 -0.05
N PHE A 281 -0.81 -22.27 -1.28
CA PHE A 281 -0.57 -23.04 -2.49
C PHE A 281 0.67 -22.47 -3.19
N ARG A 282 1.59 -23.35 -3.55
CA ARG A 282 2.76 -23.04 -4.33
C ARG A 282 2.42 -23.09 -5.81
N VAL A 283 2.52 -21.94 -6.46
CA VAL A 283 2.40 -21.82 -7.91
C VAL A 283 3.79 -21.92 -8.51
N ARG A 284 3.98 -22.82 -9.48
CA ARG A 284 5.22 -22.97 -10.24
C ARG A 284 4.99 -22.66 -11.70
N THR A 285 5.85 -21.84 -12.28
CA THR A 285 5.78 -21.48 -13.70
C THR A 285 6.74 -22.29 -14.56
N ALA A 286 6.58 -22.25 -15.88
CA ALA A 286 7.34 -23.02 -16.85
C ALA A 286 8.79 -22.56 -16.97
N THR A 287 9.12 -21.31 -16.60
CA THR A 287 10.50 -20.86 -16.44
C THR A 287 11.12 -21.29 -15.11
N GLY A 288 10.33 -21.82 -14.17
CA GLY A 288 10.79 -22.31 -12.87
C GLY A 288 10.71 -21.27 -11.74
N ARG A 289 9.97 -20.15 -11.95
CA ARG A 289 9.61 -19.20 -10.89
C ARG A 289 8.55 -19.82 -10.00
N GLU A 290 8.58 -19.49 -8.72
CA GLU A 290 7.63 -20.03 -7.75
C GLU A 290 7.25 -18.97 -6.73
N VAL A 291 5.95 -18.86 -6.47
CA VAL A 291 5.39 -18.04 -5.39
C VAL A 291 4.38 -18.86 -4.60
N ALA A 292 4.24 -18.54 -3.32
CA ALA A 292 3.35 -19.24 -2.41
C ALA A 292 2.28 -18.26 -1.91
N THR A 293 1.02 -18.50 -2.27
CA THR A 293 -0.12 -17.60 -2.01
C THR A 293 -1.35 -18.36 -1.53
N THR A 294 -2.33 -17.64 -0.99
CA THR A 294 -3.69 -18.19 -0.79
C THR A 294 -4.41 -18.43 -2.13
N LEU A 295 -5.45 -19.27 -2.16
CA LEU A 295 -6.23 -19.57 -3.39
C LEU A 295 -6.95 -18.34 -3.98
N THR A 296 -7.37 -17.44 -3.11
CA THR A 296 -8.07 -16.21 -3.45
C THR A 296 -7.14 -15.12 -3.98
N HIS A 297 -5.82 -15.37 -4.01
CA HIS A 297 -4.81 -14.41 -4.42
C HIS A 297 -4.83 -14.22 -5.95
N PRO A 298 -5.00 -12.98 -6.46
CA PRO A 298 -5.13 -12.73 -7.89
C PRO A 298 -3.78 -12.67 -8.61
N PHE A 299 -3.70 -13.32 -9.76
CA PHE A 299 -2.59 -13.23 -10.71
C PHE A 299 -3.08 -12.62 -12.01
N LEU A 300 -2.25 -11.79 -12.63
CA LEU A 300 -2.58 -11.20 -13.93
C LEU A 300 -2.42 -12.26 -15.03
N THR A 301 -3.53 -12.70 -15.62
CA THR A 301 -3.61 -13.59 -16.78
C THR A 301 -3.91 -12.79 -18.05
N GLY A 302 -3.93 -13.46 -19.19
CA GLY A 302 -4.31 -12.82 -20.46
C GLY A 302 -5.75 -12.32 -20.52
N ASP A 303 -6.66 -12.91 -19.74
CA ASP A 303 -8.04 -12.44 -19.61
C ASP A 303 -8.20 -11.49 -18.43
N GLY A 304 -7.15 -11.35 -17.61
CA GLY A 304 -7.11 -10.41 -16.51
C GLY A 304 -6.61 -10.91 -15.19
N TRP A 305 -6.72 -10.10 -14.13
CA TRP A 305 -6.49 -10.54 -12.76
C TRP A 305 -7.51 -11.58 -12.35
N GLN A 306 -7.06 -12.82 -12.17
CA GLN A 306 -7.88 -13.94 -11.76
C GLN A 306 -7.31 -14.56 -10.48
N PRO A 307 -8.15 -14.95 -9.50
CA PRO A 307 -7.70 -15.67 -8.32
C PRO A 307 -7.08 -17.02 -8.71
N LEU A 308 -6.11 -17.49 -7.93
CA LEU A 308 -5.40 -18.75 -8.17
C LEU A 308 -6.34 -19.94 -8.37
N GLU A 309 -7.45 -20.01 -7.64
CA GLU A 309 -8.45 -21.08 -7.78
C GLU A 309 -9.05 -21.21 -9.19
N LYS A 310 -9.05 -20.12 -9.98
CA LYS A 310 -9.57 -20.09 -11.36
C LYS A 310 -8.51 -20.35 -12.40
N ILE A 311 -7.24 -20.37 -12.00
CA ILE A 311 -6.11 -20.54 -12.90
C ILE A 311 -5.78 -22.03 -13.01
N ALA A 312 -5.97 -22.58 -14.20
CA ALA A 312 -5.62 -23.95 -14.47
C ALA A 312 -4.13 -24.11 -14.86
N VAL A 313 -3.57 -25.28 -14.59
CA VAL A 313 -2.25 -25.66 -15.12
C VAL A 313 -2.30 -25.60 -16.66
N GLY A 314 -1.35 -24.88 -17.25
CA GLY A 314 -1.29 -24.58 -18.69
C GLY A 314 -1.72 -23.15 -19.06
N GLU A 315 -2.35 -22.42 -18.14
CA GLU A 315 -2.64 -20.99 -18.33
C GLU A 315 -1.40 -20.11 -18.10
N ARG A 316 -1.42 -18.89 -18.66
CA ARG A 316 -0.28 -17.97 -18.59
C ARG A 316 -0.54 -16.81 -17.65
N ILE A 317 0.40 -16.58 -16.74
CA ILE A 317 0.41 -15.46 -15.80
C ILE A 317 1.54 -14.48 -16.14
N ALA A 318 1.34 -13.22 -15.76
CA ALA A 318 2.29 -12.14 -15.93
C ALA A 318 3.42 -12.26 -14.90
N VAL A 319 4.64 -12.27 -15.40
CA VAL A 319 5.86 -12.20 -14.60
C VAL A 319 6.78 -11.13 -15.18
N PRO A 320 7.63 -10.45 -14.41
CA PRO A 320 8.56 -9.47 -14.94
C PRO A 320 9.48 -10.07 -16.01
N ARG A 321 9.67 -9.32 -17.08
CA ARG A 321 10.63 -9.61 -18.16
C ARG A 321 12.02 -9.06 -17.85
N GLU A 322 12.06 -7.98 -17.08
CA GLU A 322 13.27 -7.31 -16.63
C GLU A 322 12.96 -6.62 -15.30
N ILE A 323 13.90 -6.65 -14.35
CA ILE A 323 13.82 -5.90 -13.09
C ILE A 323 15.09 -5.07 -12.97
N PRO A 324 15.17 -3.88 -13.60
CA PRO A 324 16.43 -3.14 -13.76
C PRO A 324 16.87 -2.41 -12.48
N VAL A 325 16.78 -3.08 -11.33
CA VAL A 325 17.14 -2.58 -10.01
C VAL A 325 18.52 -3.11 -9.63
N PHE A 326 19.45 -2.19 -9.42
CA PHE A 326 20.83 -2.48 -8.98
C PHE A 326 21.13 -1.69 -7.71
N GLY A 327 21.91 -2.26 -6.81
CA GLY A 327 22.30 -1.56 -5.59
C GLY A 327 23.49 -0.62 -5.78
N GLN A 328 23.91 0.01 -4.70
CA GLN A 328 24.99 1.00 -4.68
C GLN A 328 26.19 0.56 -3.82
N GLU A 329 26.19 -0.67 -3.29
CA GLU A 329 27.20 -1.15 -2.37
C GLU A 329 28.54 -1.38 -3.09
N ALA A 330 29.53 -0.56 -2.77
CA ALA A 330 30.86 -0.67 -3.37
C ALA A 330 31.64 -1.84 -2.76
N MET A 331 32.01 -2.81 -3.60
CA MET A 331 32.87 -3.92 -3.22
C MET A 331 34.12 -3.98 -4.12
N PRO A 332 35.33 -4.10 -3.57
CA PRO A 332 36.55 -4.27 -4.35
C PRO A 332 36.47 -5.48 -5.29
N GLU A 333 36.95 -5.33 -6.54
CA GLU A 333 36.86 -6.39 -7.56
C GLU A 333 37.42 -7.74 -7.10
N HIS A 334 38.54 -7.75 -6.36
CA HIS A 334 39.16 -8.97 -5.89
C HIS A 334 38.25 -9.75 -4.93
N GLN A 335 37.42 -9.06 -4.14
CA GLN A 335 36.44 -9.68 -3.24
C GLN A 335 35.27 -10.27 -4.03
N VAL A 336 34.75 -9.53 -5.00
CA VAL A 336 33.69 -9.97 -5.92
C VAL A 336 34.11 -11.25 -6.66
N LYS A 337 35.31 -11.25 -7.27
CA LYS A 337 35.87 -12.42 -7.97
C LYS A 337 36.04 -13.61 -7.01
N THR A 338 36.54 -13.36 -5.80
CA THR A 338 36.75 -14.42 -4.80
C THR A 338 35.42 -15.06 -4.38
N LEU A 339 34.36 -14.28 -4.15
CA LEU A 339 33.03 -14.84 -3.86
C LEU A 339 32.52 -15.72 -5.00
N ALA A 340 32.62 -15.25 -6.25
CA ALA A 340 32.17 -16.00 -7.42
C ALA A 340 32.87 -17.36 -7.55
N PHE A 341 34.21 -17.37 -7.45
CA PHE A 341 34.99 -18.61 -7.50
C PHE A 341 34.69 -19.54 -6.34
N MET A 342 34.50 -19.01 -5.13
CA MET A 342 34.24 -19.84 -3.95
C MET A 342 32.82 -20.43 -3.95
N LEU A 343 31.86 -19.73 -4.55
CA LEU A 343 30.48 -20.19 -4.70
C LEU A 343 30.36 -21.30 -5.76
N ALA A 344 31.15 -21.24 -6.84
CA ALA A 344 31.27 -22.31 -7.83
C ALA A 344 32.20 -23.44 -7.35
N ASP A 345 33.41 -23.53 -7.90
CA ASP A 345 34.41 -24.60 -7.69
C ASP A 345 35.18 -24.50 -6.36
N GLY A 346 34.77 -23.60 -5.47
CA GLY A 346 35.35 -23.45 -4.14
C GLY A 346 34.98 -24.57 -3.17
N GLY A 347 36.01 -25.11 -2.52
CA GLY A 347 35.91 -25.95 -1.34
C GLY A 347 35.98 -25.12 -0.05
N THR A 348 34.86 -25.03 0.67
CA THR A 348 34.73 -24.27 1.93
C THR A 348 34.50 -25.14 3.17
N THR A 349 34.49 -26.46 3.03
CA THR A 349 34.23 -27.42 4.12
C THR A 349 35.50 -27.93 4.82
N GLN A 350 36.67 -27.59 4.29
CA GLN A 350 37.97 -27.97 4.85
C GLN A 350 38.48 -26.91 5.82
N THR A 351 39.65 -27.11 6.43
CA THR A 351 40.25 -26.15 7.36
C THR A 351 40.70 -24.84 6.71
N CYS A 352 40.91 -24.84 5.40
CA CYS A 352 41.32 -23.69 4.59
C CYS A 352 40.57 -23.65 3.24
N PRO A 353 40.36 -22.46 2.65
CA PRO A 353 39.70 -22.33 1.35
C PRO A 353 40.53 -23.03 0.28
N MET A 354 39.86 -23.82 -0.56
CA MET A 354 40.48 -24.48 -1.70
C MET A 354 39.69 -24.16 -2.98
N PHE A 355 40.37 -24.15 -4.12
CA PHE A 355 39.76 -23.95 -5.43
C PHE A 355 40.25 -25.04 -6.38
N THR A 356 39.33 -25.77 -7.00
CA THR A 356 39.65 -26.96 -7.79
C THR A 356 39.17 -26.77 -9.23
N ASN A 357 40.07 -26.54 -10.18
CA ASN A 357 39.68 -26.30 -11.57
C ASN A 357 40.79 -26.72 -12.55
N HIS A 358 40.41 -27.26 -13.71
CA HIS A 358 41.34 -27.71 -14.76
C HIS A 358 41.97 -26.56 -15.57
N SER A 359 41.30 -25.42 -15.69
CA SER A 359 41.79 -24.26 -16.46
C SER A 359 42.96 -23.56 -15.75
N THR A 360 44.06 -23.35 -16.48
CA THR A 360 45.22 -22.57 -16.02
C THR A 360 44.88 -21.10 -15.82
N GLU A 361 44.03 -20.54 -16.69
CA GLU A 361 43.61 -19.13 -16.66
C GLU A 361 42.75 -18.83 -15.44
N LEU A 362 41.76 -19.69 -15.14
CA LEU A 362 40.92 -19.54 -13.94
C LEU A 362 41.73 -19.67 -12.66
N ARG A 363 42.70 -20.58 -12.62
CA ARG A 363 43.61 -20.73 -11.48
C ARG A 363 44.50 -19.50 -11.30
N ALA A 364 44.97 -18.87 -12.38
CA ALA A 364 45.75 -17.64 -12.33
C ALA A 364 44.91 -16.46 -11.84
N GLU A 365 43.72 -16.26 -12.39
CA GLU A 365 42.78 -15.20 -11.99
C GLU A 365 42.35 -15.34 -10.52
N PHE A 366 42.04 -16.56 -10.07
CA PHE A 366 41.74 -16.84 -8.66
C PHE A 366 42.93 -16.51 -7.75
N THR A 367 44.14 -16.92 -8.16
CA THR A 367 45.37 -16.64 -7.40
C THR A 367 45.62 -15.13 -7.28
N GLN A 368 45.43 -14.38 -8.36
CA GLN A 368 45.54 -12.92 -8.36
C GLN A 368 44.47 -12.27 -7.48
N ALA A 369 43.21 -12.71 -7.54
CA ALA A 369 42.15 -12.17 -6.67
C ALA A 369 42.48 -12.42 -5.18
N VAL A 370 42.92 -13.63 -4.84
CA VAL A 370 43.27 -13.99 -3.47
C VAL A 370 44.53 -13.27 -2.98
N SER A 371 45.52 -12.99 -3.84
CA SER A 371 46.76 -12.32 -3.42
C SER A 371 46.57 -10.88 -2.95
N HIS A 372 45.43 -10.25 -3.26
CA HIS A 372 45.08 -8.92 -2.74
C HIS A 372 44.61 -8.96 -1.28
N PHE A 373 44.24 -10.13 -0.76
CA PHE A 373 43.99 -10.28 0.67
C PHE A 373 45.30 -10.24 1.45
N PRO A 374 45.35 -9.57 2.61
CA PRO A 374 46.59 -9.41 3.34
C PRO A 374 47.08 -10.74 3.93
N GLY A 375 48.34 -11.12 3.66
CA GLY A 375 49.01 -12.21 4.38
C GLY A 375 48.51 -13.62 4.03
N VAL A 376 47.99 -13.81 2.83
CA VAL A 376 47.67 -15.12 2.27
C VAL A 376 48.58 -15.48 1.10
N THR A 377 48.81 -16.76 0.91
CA THR A 377 49.49 -17.33 -0.25
C THR A 377 48.65 -18.43 -0.85
N CYS A 378 48.66 -18.52 -2.18
CA CYS A 378 48.00 -19.59 -2.92
C CYS A 378 49.06 -20.60 -3.36
N ARG A 379 48.88 -21.88 -3.04
CA ARG A 379 49.82 -22.94 -3.44
C ARG A 379 49.08 -24.05 -4.17
N LEU A 380 49.67 -24.54 -5.25
CA LEU A 380 49.19 -25.73 -5.92
C LEU A 380 49.51 -26.96 -5.06
N VAL A 381 48.50 -27.78 -4.78
CA VAL A 381 48.68 -29.04 -4.06
C VAL A 381 48.85 -30.16 -5.09
N GLU A 382 50.07 -30.69 -5.20
CA GLU A 382 50.35 -31.89 -5.98
C GLU A 382 49.84 -33.11 -5.21
N ASN A 383 48.84 -33.81 -5.76
CA ASN A 383 48.37 -35.07 -5.21
C ASN A 383 49.27 -36.20 -5.71
N ALA A 384 50.32 -36.52 -4.95
CA ALA A 384 51.30 -37.55 -5.34
C ALA A 384 50.72 -38.99 -5.43
N ASP A 385 49.55 -39.29 -4.83
CA ASP A 385 49.12 -40.67 -4.59
C ASP A 385 47.73 -41.10 -5.13
N LYS A 386 47.05 -40.34 -6.01
CA LYS A 386 45.74 -40.79 -6.55
C LYS A 386 45.52 -40.45 -8.02
N ALA A 387 45.46 -41.53 -8.83
CA ALA A 387 44.86 -41.71 -10.17
C ALA A 387 44.87 -40.51 -11.13
N ALA A 388 45.54 -40.70 -12.28
CA ALA A 388 45.49 -39.80 -13.44
C ALA A 388 44.03 -39.41 -13.78
N GLY A 389 43.70 -38.11 -13.65
CA GLY A 389 42.38 -37.57 -14.04
C GLY A 389 41.70 -36.57 -13.11
N ARG A 390 42.23 -36.30 -11.89
CA ARG A 390 41.64 -35.26 -11.01
C ARG A 390 42.17 -33.85 -11.31
N ALA A 391 41.30 -32.85 -11.22
CA ALA A 391 41.63 -31.43 -11.39
C ALA A 391 42.69 -30.95 -10.38
N PRO A 392 43.63 -30.08 -10.77
CA PRO A 392 44.56 -29.43 -9.85
C PRO A 392 43.82 -28.60 -8.78
N VAL A 393 44.33 -28.62 -7.55
CA VAL A 393 43.73 -27.92 -6.40
C VAL A 393 44.67 -26.83 -5.91
N LEU A 394 44.16 -25.60 -5.88
CA LEU A 394 44.79 -24.47 -5.21
C LEU A 394 44.35 -24.41 -3.75
N ARG A 395 45.32 -24.33 -2.85
CA ARG A 395 45.09 -24.14 -1.41
C ARG A 395 45.46 -22.72 -1.01
N VAL A 396 44.51 -22.01 -0.41
CA VAL A 396 44.74 -20.70 0.19
C VAL A 396 45.21 -20.88 1.62
N SER A 397 46.49 -20.57 1.86
CA SER A 397 47.13 -20.69 3.18
C SER A 397 47.57 -19.32 3.68
N ARG A 398 47.80 -19.20 4.98
CA ARG A 398 48.47 -18.02 5.53
C ARG A 398 49.91 -17.96 5.02
N ASP A 399 50.40 -16.76 4.75
CA ASP A 399 51.79 -16.55 4.36
C ASP A 399 52.74 -16.78 5.55
N ALA A 400 53.36 -17.95 5.62
CA ALA A 400 54.29 -18.29 6.68
C ALA A 400 55.45 -17.28 6.81
N ALA A 401 55.89 -16.65 5.71
CA ALA A 401 56.99 -15.68 5.73
C ALA A 401 56.64 -14.39 6.48
N ARG A 402 55.35 -14.01 6.50
CA ARG A 402 54.85 -12.82 7.21
C ARG A 402 54.64 -13.06 8.71
N PHE A 403 54.30 -14.29 9.11
CA PHE A 403 54.02 -14.64 10.51
C PHE A 403 55.24 -15.17 11.28
N HIS A 404 56.27 -15.66 10.58
CA HIS A 404 57.51 -16.13 11.22
C HIS A 404 58.19 -15.05 12.07
N PRO A 405 58.39 -13.80 11.57
CA PRO A 405 59.02 -12.74 12.36
C PRO A 405 58.20 -12.35 13.60
N LEU A 406 56.87 -12.37 13.50
CA LEU A 406 55.98 -12.08 14.63
C LEU A 406 56.04 -13.18 15.71
N ARG A 407 56.10 -14.45 15.30
CA ARG A 407 56.28 -15.58 16.23
C ARG A 407 57.65 -15.57 16.88
N GLU A 408 58.69 -15.22 16.14
CA GLU A 408 60.04 -15.05 16.66
C GLU A 408 60.08 -13.93 17.71
N ARG A 409 59.52 -12.75 17.41
CA ARG A 409 59.39 -11.65 18.38
C ARG A 409 58.68 -12.10 19.66
N PHE A 410 57.52 -12.76 19.54
CA PHE A 410 56.81 -13.30 20.70
C PHE A 410 57.66 -14.31 21.50
N SER A 411 58.33 -15.23 20.80
CA SER A 411 59.19 -16.24 21.43
C SER A 411 60.37 -15.60 22.18
N GLN A 412 60.94 -14.54 21.61
CA GLN A 412 62.03 -13.79 22.21
C GLN A 412 61.56 -13.06 23.48
N THR A 413 60.46 -12.32 23.40
CA THR A 413 59.88 -11.63 24.56
C THR A 413 59.51 -12.61 25.67
N LEU A 414 58.95 -13.78 25.33
CA LEU A 414 58.62 -14.82 26.30
C LEU A 414 59.89 -15.39 26.98
N ARG A 415 60.95 -15.67 26.21
CA ARG A 415 62.24 -16.13 26.76
C ARG A 415 62.88 -15.10 27.69
N GLU A 416 62.88 -13.83 27.29
CA GLU A 416 63.42 -12.72 28.07
C GLU A 416 62.65 -12.53 29.38
N THR A 417 61.32 -12.61 29.33
CA THR A 417 60.45 -12.49 30.51
C THR A 417 60.64 -13.66 31.48
N LEU A 418 60.74 -14.89 30.97
CA LEU A 418 61.04 -16.08 31.77
C LEU A 418 62.40 -15.97 32.46
N LYS A 419 63.41 -15.45 31.76
CA LYS A 419 64.75 -15.22 32.32
C LYS A 419 64.72 -14.12 33.40
N ALA A 420 64.02 -13.01 33.15
CA ALA A 420 63.89 -11.91 34.11
C ALA A 420 63.20 -12.35 35.41
N LYS A 421 62.18 -13.20 35.32
CA LYS A 421 61.44 -13.74 36.48
C LYS A 421 62.06 -15.02 37.08
N ARG A 422 63.22 -15.47 36.57
CA ARG A 422 63.90 -16.71 37.00
C ARG A 422 62.99 -17.94 37.00
N MET A 423 62.12 -18.05 35.99
CA MET A 423 61.12 -19.12 35.92
C MET A 423 61.47 -20.13 34.83
N THR A 424 61.33 -21.42 35.12
CA THR A 424 61.54 -22.49 34.13
C THR A 424 60.28 -22.69 33.28
N GLY A 425 60.45 -23.18 32.04
CA GLY A 425 59.30 -23.51 31.18
C GLY A 425 58.38 -24.58 31.78
N GLU A 426 58.91 -25.41 32.68
CA GLU A 426 58.14 -26.42 33.43
C GLU A 426 57.27 -25.79 34.51
N ALA A 427 57.80 -24.82 35.27
CA ALA A 427 57.01 -24.04 36.22
C ALA A 427 55.90 -23.23 35.52
N LEU A 428 56.20 -22.64 34.34
CA LEU A 428 55.18 -21.97 33.52
C LEU A 428 54.08 -22.92 33.03
N ALA A 429 54.45 -24.14 32.63
CA ALA A 429 53.50 -25.14 32.15
C ALA A 429 52.50 -25.54 33.24
N VAL A 430 52.97 -25.71 34.47
CA VAL A 430 52.12 -26.00 35.65
C VAL A 430 51.21 -24.81 35.98
N LEU A 431 51.75 -23.59 36.01
CA LEU A 431 50.98 -22.38 36.31
C LEU A 431 49.83 -22.12 35.32
N LEU A 432 50.05 -22.40 34.03
CA LEU A 432 49.05 -22.18 32.99
C LEU A 432 48.17 -23.40 32.69
N ASN A 433 48.38 -24.52 33.40
CA ASN A 433 47.73 -25.80 33.16
C ASN A 433 47.83 -26.26 31.69
N VAL A 434 49.05 -26.28 31.15
CA VAL A 434 49.36 -26.71 29.77
C VAL A 434 50.53 -27.69 29.74
N SER A 435 50.72 -28.40 28.62
CA SER A 435 51.85 -29.32 28.48
C SER A 435 53.20 -28.59 28.36
N LYS A 436 54.26 -29.20 28.90
CA LYS A 436 55.66 -28.73 28.73
C LYS A 436 56.06 -28.61 27.26
N ALA A 437 55.51 -29.48 26.40
CA ALA A 437 55.70 -29.42 24.94
C ALA A 437 55.10 -28.16 24.32
N ALA A 438 53.93 -27.71 24.79
CA ALA A 438 53.30 -26.47 24.32
C ALA A 438 54.16 -25.24 24.67
N VAL A 439 54.64 -25.15 25.92
CA VAL A 439 55.52 -24.06 26.35
C VAL A 439 56.84 -24.06 25.58
N SER A 440 57.43 -25.23 25.35
CA SER A 440 58.63 -25.37 24.53
C SER A 440 58.39 -24.92 23.08
N ALA A 441 57.24 -25.28 22.50
CA ALA A 441 56.86 -24.82 21.16
C ALA A 441 56.67 -23.30 21.07
N TRP A 442 56.17 -22.66 22.12
CA TRP A 442 56.05 -21.19 22.21
C TRP A 442 57.41 -20.51 22.33
N CYS A 443 58.26 -21.01 23.23
CA CYS A 443 59.61 -20.51 23.39
C CYS A 443 60.45 -20.70 22.12
N ASN A 444 60.15 -21.69 21.27
CA ASN A 444 60.88 -21.94 20.02
C ASN A 444 60.27 -21.24 18.80
N GLY A 445 59.24 -20.42 18.95
CA GLY A 445 58.57 -19.74 17.84
C GLY A 445 57.76 -20.66 16.92
N ASN A 446 57.67 -21.95 17.25
CA ASN A 446 56.97 -22.96 16.47
C ASN A 446 55.43 -22.84 16.58
N ALA A 447 54.95 -22.27 17.68
CA ALA A 447 53.53 -22.02 17.94
C ALA A 447 53.35 -20.80 18.86
N VAL A 448 52.11 -20.33 18.98
CA VAL A 448 51.70 -19.39 20.03
C VAL A 448 50.57 -20.04 20.85
N PRO A 449 50.27 -19.58 22.08
CA PRO A 449 49.16 -20.12 22.87
C PRO A 449 47.81 -19.99 22.15
N ALA A 450 46.73 -20.54 22.71
CA ALA A 450 45.34 -20.17 22.34
C ALA A 450 44.85 -18.97 23.18
N GLN A 451 43.88 -18.18 22.68
CA GLN A 451 43.58 -16.83 23.20
C GLN A 451 43.39 -16.77 24.72
N ALA A 452 42.54 -17.65 25.26
CA ALA A 452 42.32 -17.73 26.69
C ALA A 452 43.60 -18.06 27.49
N THR A 453 44.50 -18.88 26.92
CA THR A 453 45.79 -19.22 27.52
C THR A 453 46.81 -18.09 27.37
N TYR A 454 46.76 -17.32 26.28
CA TYR A 454 47.61 -16.14 26.12
C TYR A 454 47.23 -15.02 27.09
N MET A 455 45.94 -14.75 27.30
CA MET A 455 45.48 -13.78 28.29
C MET A 455 45.98 -14.17 29.69
N ARG A 456 45.80 -15.44 30.08
CA ARG A 456 46.34 -15.97 31.34
C ARG A 456 47.87 -15.88 31.42
N LEU A 457 48.57 -16.12 30.32
CA LEU A 457 50.03 -15.97 30.24
C LEU A 457 50.45 -14.51 30.45
N CYS A 458 49.76 -13.55 29.83
CA CYS A 458 50.01 -12.13 30.00
C CYS A 458 49.76 -11.68 31.44
N GLU A 459 48.65 -12.09 32.06
CA GLU A 459 48.34 -11.80 33.46
C GLU A 459 49.38 -12.42 34.42
N THR A 460 49.69 -13.70 34.24
CA THR A 460 50.63 -14.43 35.11
C THR A 460 52.05 -13.88 35.02
N LEU A 461 52.47 -13.47 33.82
CA LEU A 461 53.81 -12.95 33.55
C LEU A 461 53.89 -11.43 33.58
N ASN A 462 52.78 -10.73 33.84
CA ASN A 462 52.67 -9.29 33.74
C ASN A 462 53.25 -8.74 32.42
N MET A 463 52.99 -9.45 31.32
CA MET A 463 53.41 -9.05 29.97
C MET A 463 52.37 -8.10 29.36
N PRO A 464 52.79 -7.10 28.56
CA PRO A 464 51.85 -6.20 27.90
C PRO A 464 50.86 -6.99 27.02
N LEU A 465 49.57 -6.66 27.16
CA LEU A 465 48.48 -7.27 26.38
C LEU A 465 48.55 -6.77 24.93
N ALA A 466 48.25 -7.66 23.98
CA ALA A 466 48.21 -7.34 22.54
C ALA A 466 47.26 -6.17 22.18
N ARG A 467 46.32 -5.79 23.07
CA ARG A 467 45.43 -4.64 22.85
C ARG A 467 46.15 -3.28 22.93
N ASP A 468 47.29 -3.20 23.61
CA ASP A 468 48.04 -1.95 23.81
C ASP A 468 49.22 -1.79 22.82
N ASN A 469 49.40 -2.74 21.90
CA ASN A 469 50.55 -2.79 21.01
C ASN A 469 50.08 -2.88 19.54
N ALA A 470 50.09 -1.76 18.83
CA ALA A 470 49.62 -1.66 17.43
C ALA A 470 50.39 -2.58 16.45
N GLU A 471 51.54 -3.13 16.86
CA GLU A 471 52.39 -4.00 16.04
C GLU A 471 52.14 -5.52 16.20
N PHE A 472 51.34 -6.00 17.16
CA PHE A 472 51.16 -7.44 17.42
C PHE A 472 49.70 -7.86 17.60
N ASP A 473 49.05 -8.27 16.50
CA ASP A 473 47.72 -8.89 16.55
C ASP A 473 47.82 -10.40 16.83
N TYR A 474 47.50 -10.77 18.07
CA TYR A 474 47.50 -12.15 18.54
C TYR A 474 46.57 -13.07 17.73
N SER A 475 45.42 -12.58 17.26
CA SER A 475 44.45 -13.36 16.47
C SER A 475 44.99 -13.75 15.09
N ALA A 476 45.92 -12.96 14.56
CA ALA A 476 46.58 -13.18 13.28
C ALA A 476 47.72 -14.23 13.37
N VAL A 477 48.33 -14.48 14.53
CA VAL A 477 49.56 -15.28 14.67
C VAL A 477 49.31 -16.76 15.00
N ALA A 478 48.13 -17.11 15.53
CA ALA A 478 47.76 -18.47 15.93
C ALA A 478 47.81 -19.48 14.76
N LYS A 479 48.36 -20.68 15.00
CA LYS A 479 48.60 -21.71 13.97
C LYS A 479 47.32 -22.21 13.28
N ASN A 480 46.19 -22.19 13.99
CA ASN A 480 44.88 -22.70 13.52
C ASN A 480 43.85 -21.59 13.30
N ALA A 481 44.23 -20.31 13.40
CA ALA A 481 43.26 -19.23 13.19
C ALA A 481 42.88 -19.09 11.71
N PRO A 482 41.65 -18.67 11.40
CA PRO A 482 41.14 -18.61 10.03
C PRO A 482 41.94 -17.58 9.22
N ASN A 483 42.33 -17.92 7.99
CA ASN A 483 42.97 -16.93 7.12
C ASN A 483 41.97 -15.83 6.69
N PRO A 484 42.44 -14.66 6.25
CA PRO A 484 41.54 -13.54 5.88
C PRO A 484 40.50 -13.89 4.82
N VAL A 485 40.82 -14.76 3.85
CA VAL A 485 39.84 -15.23 2.86
C VAL A 485 38.76 -16.08 3.52
N ARG A 486 39.12 -16.96 4.46
CA ARG A 486 38.15 -17.74 5.24
C ARG A 486 37.26 -16.83 6.08
N GLN A 487 37.83 -15.84 6.79
CA GLN A 487 37.06 -14.89 7.59
C GLN A 487 36.07 -14.11 6.71
N PHE A 488 36.52 -13.65 5.54
CA PHE A 488 35.67 -13.00 4.55
C PHE A 488 34.51 -13.91 4.10
N LEU A 489 34.77 -15.19 3.80
CA LEU A 489 33.73 -16.15 3.44
C LEU A 489 32.77 -16.49 4.61
N GLU A 490 33.25 -16.44 5.85
CA GLU A 490 32.43 -16.62 7.06
C GLU A 490 31.46 -15.44 7.24
N VAL A 491 31.95 -14.20 7.08
CA VAL A 491 31.13 -12.97 7.14
C VAL A 491 30.01 -12.98 6.10
N HIS A 492 30.29 -13.47 4.90
CA HIS A 492 29.30 -13.54 3.80
C HIS A 492 28.53 -14.87 3.74
N GLY A 493 28.64 -15.74 4.75
CA GLY A 493 27.82 -16.96 4.86
C GLY A 493 28.13 -18.08 3.86
N VAL A 494 29.25 -18.00 3.13
CA VAL A 494 29.68 -18.98 2.11
C VAL A 494 30.51 -20.11 2.72
N TRP A 495 31.13 -19.87 3.87
CA TRP A 495 32.00 -20.84 4.54
C TRP A 495 31.24 -22.04 5.13
N ALA A 496 31.89 -23.22 5.18
CA ALA A 496 31.34 -24.46 5.72
C ALA A 496 30.02 -24.96 5.09
N LYS A 497 29.68 -24.50 3.88
CA LYS A 497 28.50 -24.95 3.13
C LYS A 497 28.85 -26.07 2.16
N LYS A 498 28.03 -27.13 2.14
CA LYS A 498 28.06 -28.15 1.07
C LYS A 498 27.45 -27.56 -0.21
N ALA A 499 27.81 -28.09 -1.38
CA ALA A 499 27.36 -27.59 -2.69
C ALA A 499 25.83 -27.43 -2.79
N GLN A 500 25.07 -28.37 -2.24
CA GLN A 500 23.60 -28.37 -2.21
C GLN A 500 22.96 -27.30 -1.31
N HIS A 501 23.71 -26.73 -0.35
CA HIS A 501 23.22 -25.72 0.59
C HIS A 501 23.84 -24.34 0.35
N LYS A 502 24.55 -24.16 -0.77
CA LYS A 502 25.08 -22.85 -1.17
C LYS A 502 23.91 -21.93 -1.54
N ARG A 503 23.97 -20.67 -1.10
CA ARG A 503 23.00 -19.61 -1.37
C ARG A 503 23.76 -18.38 -1.86
N MET A 504 23.13 -17.51 -2.63
CA MET A 504 23.75 -16.25 -3.00
C MET A 504 23.92 -15.37 -1.75
N PRO A 505 25.11 -14.78 -1.51
CA PRO A 505 25.28 -13.83 -0.41
C PRO A 505 24.47 -12.54 -0.63
N ASP A 506 23.87 -12.00 0.43
CA ASP A 506 22.99 -10.82 0.34
C ASP A 506 23.68 -9.59 -0.25
N CYS A 507 24.99 -9.41 0.01
CA CYS A 507 25.79 -8.33 -0.53
C CYS A 507 25.83 -8.32 -2.06
N ILE A 508 25.67 -9.48 -2.72
CA ILE A 508 25.68 -9.57 -4.19
C ILE A 508 24.44 -8.89 -4.80
N PHE A 509 23.28 -8.97 -4.16
CA PHE A 509 22.07 -8.30 -4.64
C PHE A 509 22.17 -6.76 -4.54
N ARG A 510 23.03 -6.26 -3.65
CA ARG A 510 23.26 -4.82 -3.43
C ARG A 510 24.39 -4.24 -4.28
N LEU A 511 25.04 -5.05 -5.11
CA LEU A 511 26.12 -4.58 -5.99
C LEU A 511 25.58 -3.70 -7.13
N PRO A 512 26.36 -2.69 -7.55
CA PRO A 512 26.11 -1.97 -8.79
C PRO A 512 26.22 -2.89 -10.02
N LYS A 513 25.63 -2.45 -11.13
CA LYS A 513 25.53 -3.22 -12.38
C LYS A 513 26.87 -3.81 -12.86
N GLN A 514 27.96 -3.03 -12.82
CA GLN A 514 29.28 -3.43 -13.32
C GLN A 514 29.95 -4.52 -12.44
N PRO A 515 30.11 -4.34 -11.10
CA PRO A 515 30.55 -5.41 -10.21
C PRO A 515 29.68 -6.67 -10.25
N LEU A 516 28.36 -6.51 -10.38
CA LEU A 516 27.45 -7.66 -10.50
C LEU A 516 27.67 -8.45 -11.80
N ALA A 517 27.88 -7.76 -12.92
CA ALA A 517 28.24 -8.40 -14.18
C ALA A 517 29.57 -9.15 -14.07
N LEU A 518 30.58 -8.55 -13.42
CA LEU A 518 31.86 -9.20 -13.14
C LEU A 518 31.69 -10.47 -12.29
N PHE A 519 30.85 -10.42 -11.25
CA PHE A 519 30.52 -11.57 -10.42
C PHE A 519 29.93 -12.71 -11.25
N LEU A 520 28.87 -12.44 -12.02
CA LEU A 520 28.19 -13.44 -12.85
C LEU A 520 29.13 -14.01 -13.92
N ASN A 521 29.96 -13.17 -14.52
CA ASN A 521 30.96 -13.59 -15.50
C ASN A 521 31.94 -14.63 -14.92
N ARG A 522 32.45 -14.41 -13.70
CA ARG A 522 33.35 -15.36 -13.02
C ARG A 522 32.62 -16.61 -12.52
N LEU A 523 31.37 -16.47 -12.10
CA LEU A 523 30.53 -17.60 -11.70
C LEU A 523 30.27 -18.56 -12.88
N PHE A 524 29.89 -18.01 -14.05
CA PHE A 524 29.70 -18.76 -15.29
C PHE A 524 31.00 -19.32 -15.87
N ALA A 525 32.16 -18.74 -15.57
CA ALA A 525 33.44 -19.27 -16.02
C ALA A 525 33.69 -20.69 -15.50
N CYS A 526 33.25 -20.98 -14.28
CA CYS A 526 33.37 -22.28 -13.64
C CYS A 526 32.29 -23.24 -14.16
N ASP A 527 31.04 -23.04 -13.74
CA ASP A 527 29.93 -23.98 -13.95
C ASP A 527 29.04 -23.66 -15.19
N GLY A 528 29.37 -22.60 -15.92
CA GLY A 528 28.67 -22.19 -17.14
C GLY A 528 29.19 -22.90 -18.38
N SER A 529 28.30 -23.14 -19.34
CA SER A 529 28.62 -23.76 -20.63
C SER A 529 27.94 -23.00 -21.75
N ALA A 530 28.68 -22.76 -22.84
CA ALA A 530 28.17 -22.13 -24.06
C ALA A 530 28.64 -22.92 -25.29
N PHE A 531 27.70 -23.32 -26.15
CA PHE A 531 27.99 -24.08 -27.36
C PHE A 531 26.87 -23.94 -28.40
N VAL A 532 27.19 -24.28 -29.65
CA VAL A 532 26.21 -24.41 -30.73
C VAL A 532 25.87 -25.89 -30.90
N GLN A 533 24.59 -26.23 -30.82
CA GLN A 533 24.10 -27.59 -31.01
C GLN A 533 24.19 -28.04 -32.47
N ALA A 534 24.11 -29.35 -32.73
CA ALA A 534 24.15 -29.92 -34.09
C ALA A 534 23.01 -29.41 -35.00
N ASN A 535 21.88 -28.98 -34.43
CA ASN A 535 20.78 -28.31 -35.13
C ASN A 535 21.07 -26.82 -35.43
N GLY A 536 22.27 -26.35 -35.12
CA GLY A 536 22.71 -24.96 -35.24
C GLY A 536 22.04 -24.00 -34.26
N GLN A 537 21.45 -24.46 -33.14
CA GLN A 537 20.90 -23.57 -32.12
C GLN A 537 21.97 -23.26 -31.05
N GLY A 538 22.06 -21.97 -30.70
CA GLY A 538 22.90 -21.50 -29.62
C GLY A 538 22.33 -21.83 -28.25
N ARG A 539 23.18 -22.35 -27.35
CA ARG A 539 22.79 -22.66 -25.97
C ARG A 539 23.83 -22.12 -24.99
N ILE A 540 23.35 -21.37 -24.00
CA ILE A 540 24.10 -20.94 -22.82
C ILE A 540 23.38 -21.52 -21.61
N SER A 541 24.12 -22.16 -20.72
CA SER A 541 23.58 -22.81 -19.53
C SER A 541 24.50 -22.70 -18.34
N TYR A 542 23.94 -22.77 -17.13
CA TYR A 542 24.64 -22.83 -15.85
C TYR A 542 24.08 -24.01 -15.06
N SER A 543 24.94 -24.82 -14.43
CA SER A 543 24.48 -25.98 -13.66
C SER A 543 24.88 -25.84 -12.18
N SER A 544 23.99 -26.20 -11.27
CA SER A 544 24.28 -26.21 -9.84
C SER A 544 23.55 -27.35 -9.12
N SER A 545 24.10 -27.80 -8.01
CA SER A 545 23.43 -28.76 -7.12
C SER A 545 22.51 -28.08 -6.10
N SER A 546 22.60 -26.75 -5.94
CA SER A 546 21.71 -25.98 -5.08
C SER A 546 20.57 -25.38 -5.89
N ARG A 547 19.32 -25.70 -5.49
CA ARG A 547 18.10 -25.12 -6.06
C ARG A 547 17.98 -23.63 -5.75
N GLU A 548 18.39 -23.25 -4.56
CA GLU A 548 18.29 -21.86 -4.11
C GLU A 548 19.28 -20.97 -4.88
N LEU A 549 20.53 -21.43 -5.01
CA LEU A 549 21.55 -20.69 -5.76
C LEU A 549 21.14 -20.47 -7.21
N ILE A 550 20.54 -21.48 -7.86
CA ILE A 550 20.15 -21.34 -9.26
C ILE A 550 18.98 -20.38 -9.46
N ARG A 551 18.07 -20.28 -8.47
CA ARG A 551 17.01 -19.26 -8.44
C ARG A 551 17.57 -17.86 -8.23
N ASP A 552 18.50 -17.72 -7.30
CA ASP A 552 19.15 -16.44 -7.07
C ASP A 552 19.89 -15.97 -8.33
N VAL A 553 20.56 -16.88 -9.06
CA VAL A 553 21.18 -16.59 -10.36
C VAL A 553 20.13 -16.23 -11.41
N GLN A 554 18.98 -16.92 -11.46
CA GLN A 554 17.86 -16.55 -12.35
C GLN A 554 17.38 -15.12 -12.08
N HIS A 555 17.19 -14.76 -10.81
CA HIS A 555 16.78 -13.42 -10.40
C HIS A 555 17.84 -12.37 -10.77
N LEU A 556 19.13 -12.63 -10.50
CA LEU A 556 20.20 -11.70 -10.85
C LEU A 556 20.31 -11.48 -12.37
N LEU A 557 20.09 -12.52 -13.18
CA LEU A 557 20.05 -12.41 -14.64
C LEU A 557 18.82 -11.64 -15.12
N LEU A 558 17.67 -11.78 -14.43
CA LEU A 558 16.46 -11.00 -14.71
C LEU A 558 16.70 -9.48 -14.55
N ARG A 559 17.64 -9.07 -13.70
CA ARG A 559 18.03 -7.65 -13.56
C ARG A 559 18.71 -7.06 -14.78
N PHE A 560 19.34 -7.90 -15.60
CA PHE A 560 19.90 -7.52 -16.91
C PHE A 560 18.89 -7.76 -18.06
N GLY A 561 17.64 -8.10 -17.73
CA GLY A 561 16.63 -8.49 -18.71
C GLY A 561 16.90 -9.86 -19.37
N ILE A 562 17.71 -10.72 -18.75
CA ILE A 562 18.10 -12.00 -19.33
C ILE A 562 17.13 -13.08 -18.84
N LEU A 563 16.21 -13.50 -19.71
CA LEU A 563 15.22 -14.53 -19.42
C LEU A 563 15.86 -15.93 -19.40
N CYS A 564 15.60 -16.66 -18.33
CA CYS A 564 16.18 -17.97 -18.09
C CYS A 564 15.12 -18.98 -17.65
N LYS A 565 15.32 -20.25 -17.99
CA LYS A 565 14.49 -21.38 -17.53
C LYS A 565 15.31 -22.33 -16.68
N ILE A 566 14.77 -22.70 -15.52
CA ILE A 566 15.33 -23.72 -14.65
C ILE A 566 14.75 -25.08 -15.04
N ARG A 567 15.60 -26.11 -15.10
CA ARG A 567 15.24 -27.51 -15.34
C ARG A 567 16.02 -28.42 -14.41
N GLU A 568 15.41 -29.54 -14.06
CA GLU A 568 16.09 -30.62 -13.35
C GLU A 568 16.69 -31.60 -14.38
N LYS A 569 18.00 -31.89 -14.30
CA LYS A 569 18.65 -32.85 -15.22
C LYS A 569 18.44 -34.29 -14.75
N GLN A 570 17.63 -35.08 -15.45
CA GLN A 570 17.57 -36.52 -15.20
C GLN A 570 18.90 -37.21 -15.63
N HIS A 571 19.51 -37.98 -14.73
CA HIS A 571 20.77 -38.69 -15.01
C HIS A 571 20.55 -39.92 -15.89
N ARG A 572 21.53 -40.21 -16.77
CA ARG A 572 21.61 -41.49 -17.50
C ARG A 572 22.07 -42.68 -16.64
N TYR A 573 22.52 -42.45 -15.40
CA TYR A 573 23.07 -43.48 -14.51
C TYR A 573 22.29 -43.52 -13.19
N ALA A 574 21.64 -44.66 -12.89
CA ALA A 574 20.75 -44.85 -11.75
C ALA A 574 21.40 -44.73 -10.35
N ASN A 575 22.74 -44.68 -10.26
CA ASN A 575 23.49 -44.72 -9.00
C ASN A 575 24.01 -43.35 -8.51
N LEU A 576 23.76 -42.25 -9.23
CA LEU A 576 24.07 -40.90 -8.75
C LEU A 576 22.88 -40.38 -7.92
N ARG A 577 23.11 -40.13 -6.63
CA ARG A 577 22.05 -39.87 -5.66
C ARG A 577 21.17 -38.64 -5.95
N GLN A 578 21.61 -37.66 -6.75
CA GLN A 578 20.82 -36.44 -7.03
C GLN A 578 21.15 -35.79 -8.39
N SER A 579 20.11 -35.26 -9.03
CA SER A 579 20.14 -34.53 -10.30
C SER A 579 20.51 -33.06 -10.11
N PRO A 580 21.51 -32.51 -10.84
CA PRO A 580 21.81 -31.08 -10.77
C PRO A 580 20.70 -30.27 -11.46
N TRP A 581 20.42 -29.10 -10.92
CA TRP A 581 19.59 -28.09 -11.57
C TRP A 581 20.39 -27.42 -12.68
N GLU A 582 19.76 -27.17 -13.81
CA GLU A 582 20.33 -26.45 -14.94
C GLU A 582 19.46 -25.22 -15.25
N LEU A 583 20.10 -24.08 -15.36
CA LEU A 583 19.54 -22.83 -15.85
C LEU A 583 19.96 -22.67 -17.29
N GLU A 584 19.00 -22.47 -18.18
CA GLU A 584 19.22 -22.26 -19.61
C GLU A 584 18.71 -20.86 -20.01
N ILE A 585 19.54 -20.08 -20.71
CA ILE A 585 19.13 -18.77 -21.24
C ILE A 585 18.17 -18.99 -22.42
N LEU A 586 16.96 -18.46 -22.31
CA LEU A 586 15.82 -18.86 -23.12
C LEU A 586 15.84 -18.30 -24.54
N ASP A 587 15.97 -17.00 -24.74
CA ASP A 587 15.77 -16.40 -26.06
C ASP A 587 17.05 -15.78 -26.63
N GLN A 588 17.05 -15.54 -27.94
CA GLN A 588 18.22 -15.00 -28.63
C GLN A 588 18.57 -13.59 -28.17
N ALA A 589 17.60 -12.76 -27.77
CA ALA A 589 17.88 -11.41 -27.28
C ALA A 589 18.55 -11.48 -25.90
N SER A 590 18.08 -12.35 -25.01
CA SER A 590 18.73 -12.65 -23.73
C SER A 590 20.13 -13.23 -23.91
N GLN A 591 20.35 -14.12 -24.89
CA GLN A 591 21.70 -14.62 -25.21
C GLN A 591 22.63 -13.50 -25.73
N LYS A 592 22.14 -12.60 -26.58
CA LYS A 592 22.89 -11.44 -27.05
C LYS A 592 23.25 -10.49 -25.90
N ARG A 593 22.27 -10.14 -25.06
CA ARG A 593 22.47 -9.33 -23.84
C ARG A 593 23.49 -9.97 -22.90
N PHE A 594 23.39 -11.28 -22.66
CA PHE A 594 24.35 -12.01 -21.84
C PHE A 594 25.78 -11.92 -22.40
N ILE A 595 25.98 -12.13 -23.71
CA ILE A 595 27.31 -12.06 -24.34
C ILE A 595 27.88 -10.64 -24.26
N GLN A 596 27.03 -9.62 -24.44
CA GLN A 596 27.43 -8.22 -24.46
C GLN A 596 27.74 -7.67 -23.06
N ASP A 597 26.87 -7.92 -22.09
CA ASP A 597 26.91 -7.25 -20.79
C ASP A 597 27.66 -8.06 -19.72
N ILE A 598 27.71 -9.39 -19.85
CA ILE A 598 28.30 -10.29 -18.83
C ILE A 598 29.46 -11.10 -19.43
N GLY A 599 29.22 -11.89 -20.46
CA GLY A 599 30.20 -12.81 -21.06
C GLY A 599 30.58 -13.98 -20.16
N ILE A 600 31.53 -14.81 -20.61
CA ILE A 600 32.09 -15.91 -19.82
C ILE A 600 33.61 -15.87 -19.95
N TYR A 601 34.28 -15.58 -18.84
CA TYR A 601 35.74 -15.51 -18.81
C TYR A 601 36.40 -16.85 -19.14
N SER A 602 37.50 -16.83 -19.88
CA SER A 602 38.24 -17.99 -20.43
C SER A 602 37.49 -18.84 -21.45
N LYS A 603 36.29 -18.40 -21.86
CA LYS A 603 35.44 -19.10 -22.86
C LYS A 603 35.01 -18.16 -23.99
N GLU A 604 35.76 -17.09 -24.24
CA GLU A 604 35.50 -16.09 -25.28
C GLU A 604 35.48 -16.76 -26.67
N GLN A 605 36.43 -17.67 -26.94
CA GLN A 605 36.47 -18.44 -28.18
C GLN A 605 35.25 -19.35 -28.39
N ALA A 606 34.62 -19.83 -27.30
CA ALA A 606 33.41 -20.64 -27.38
C ALA A 606 32.15 -19.78 -27.63
N LEU A 607 32.19 -18.49 -27.26
CA LEU A 607 31.12 -17.52 -27.51
C LEU A 607 31.17 -16.95 -28.94
N GLU A 608 32.32 -16.95 -29.62
CA GLU A 608 32.44 -16.44 -30.99
C GLU A 608 31.55 -17.19 -32.02
N PRO A 609 31.56 -18.53 -32.11
CA PRO A 609 30.62 -19.27 -32.97
C PRO A 609 29.16 -19.01 -32.62
N LEU A 610 28.87 -18.83 -31.33
CA LEU A 610 27.54 -18.52 -30.84
C LEU A 610 27.08 -17.14 -31.29
N ARG A 611 27.96 -16.12 -31.17
CA ARG A 611 27.73 -14.75 -31.65
C ARG A 611 27.51 -14.71 -33.15
N ALA A 612 28.32 -15.45 -33.92
CA ALA A 612 28.14 -15.58 -35.37
C ALA A 612 26.80 -16.26 -35.73
N CYS A 613 26.40 -17.30 -34.99
CA CYS A 613 25.11 -17.97 -35.18
C CYS A 613 23.92 -17.05 -34.86
N LEU A 614 24.02 -16.22 -33.82
CA LEU A 614 22.95 -15.30 -33.38
C LEU A 614 22.76 -14.10 -34.32
N ASN A 615 23.77 -13.77 -35.13
CA ASN A 615 23.70 -12.69 -36.12
C ASN A 615 23.19 -13.15 -37.49
N THR A 616 23.33 -14.45 -37.81
CA THR A 616 22.96 -15.01 -39.12
C THR A 616 21.54 -15.60 -39.15
N LYS A 617 21.02 -16.09 -38.03
CA LYS A 617 19.68 -16.70 -37.97
C LYS A 617 18.57 -15.68 -37.69
N ARG A 618 17.43 -15.83 -38.37
CA ARG A 618 16.19 -15.10 -38.09
C ARG A 618 15.72 -15.45 -36.67
N ALA A 619 15.37 -14.45 -35.87
CA ALA A 619 14.94 -14.65 -34.49
C ALA A 619 13.70 -15.55 -34.41
N HIS A 620 13.76 -16.59 -33.56
CA HIS A 620 12.59 -17.40 -33.25
C HIS A 620 11.67 -16.63 -32.29
N SER A 621 10.62 -16.01 -32.83
CA SER A 621 9.67 -15.16 -32.09
C SER A 621 8.68 -15.93 -31.18
N ASN A 622 8.76 -17.27 -31.14
CA ASN A 622 7.79 -18.14 -30.47
C ASN A 622 8.10 -18.44 -28.98
N ARG A 623 9.10 -17.81 -28.36
CA ARG A 623 9.46 -18.05 -26.93
C ARG A 623 8.91 -16.99 -25.97
N ASP A 624 8.66 -15.77 -26.45
CA ASP A 624 8.05 -14.65 -25.73
C ASP A 624 6.73 -14.33 -26.41
N SER A 625 5.74 -15.18 -26.13
CA SER A 625 4.44 -15.16 -26.78
C SER A 625 3.35 -14.72 -25.80
N LEU A 626 2.47 -13.86 -26.29
CA LEU A 626 1.35 -13.28 -25.57
C LEU A 626 0.25 -14.32 -25.35
N PRO A 627 -0.64 -14.12 -24.37
CA PRO A 627 -1.74 -15.04 -24.09
C PRO A 627 -2.70 -15.17 -25.27
N LYS A 628 -3.42 -16.31 -25.34
CA LYS A 628 -4.39 -16.57 -26.43
C LYS A 628 -5.57 -15.59 -26.43
N SER A 629 -5.89 -14.97 -25.30
CA SER A 629 -6.87 -13.88 -25.22
C SER A 629 -6.53 -12.73 -26.17
N VAL A 630 -5.25 -12.44 -26.40
CA VAL A 630 -4.80 -11.42 -27.35
C VAL A 630 -5.12 -11.81 -28.79
N ASN A 631 -5.12 -13.11 -29.12
CA ASN A 631 -5.56 -13.57 -30.44
C ASN A 631 -7.04 -13.27 -30.66
N ARG A 632 -7.88 -13.54 -29.65
CA ARG A 632 -9.31 -13.20 -29.66
C ARG A 632 -9.50 -11.69 -29.82
N TYR A 633 -8.74 -10.89 -29.08
CA TYR A 633 -8.78 -9.43 -29.18
C TYR A 633 -8.48 -8.92 -30.59
N VAL A 634 -7.40 -9.41 -31.22
CA VAL A 634 -7.05 -9.02 -32.61
C VAL A 634 -8.14 -9.41 -33.60
N LEU A 635 -8.76 -10.58 -33.43
CA LEU A 635 -9.86 -11.04 -34.29
C LEU A 635 -11.13 -10.20 -34.12
N ALA A 636 -11.49 -9.87 -32.88
CA ALA A 636 -12.62 -8.98 -32.58
C ALA A 636 -12.38 -7.58 -33.20
N ARG A 637 -11.19 -7.00 -32.96
CA ARG A 637 -10.85 -5.67 -33.47
C ARG A 637 -10.80 -5.62 -35.01
N LYS A 638 -10.37 -6.68 -35.67
CA LYS A 638 -10.47 -6.82 -37.13
C LYS A 638 -11.92 -6.74 -37.60
N GLY A 639 -12.85 -7.40 -36.91
CA GLY A 639 -14.24 -7.53 -37.31
C GLY A 639 -14.38 -8.22 -38.68
N GLU A 640 -15.27 -7.72 -39.53
CA GLU A 640 -15.54 -8.27 -40.87
C GLU A 640 -14.47 -7.92 -41.92
N ARG A 641 -13.62 -6.91 -41.66
CA ARG A 641 -12.60 -6.40 -42.60
C ARG A 641 -11.64 -7.49 -43.05
N SER A 642 -11.30 -7.55 -44.34
CA SER A 642 -10.32 -8.52 -44.82
C SER A 642 -8.89 -8.10 -44.45
N TRP A 643 -7.97 -9.05 -44.30
CA TRP A 643 -6.54 -8.71 -44.10
C TRP A 643 -5.99 -7.87 -45.26
N ARG A 644 -6.53 -8.06 -46.47
CA ARG A 644 -6.16 -7.27 -47.64
C ARG A 644 -6.55 -5.80 -47.50
N GLU A 645 -7.72 -5.51 -46.93
CA GLU A 645 -8.16 -4.14 -46.64
C GLU A 645 -7.28 -3.47 -45.58
N LEU A 646 -6.95 -4.18 -44.49
CA LEU A 646 -6.13 -3.63 -43.41
C LEU A 646 -4.71 -3.27 -43.88
N PHE A 647 -4.07 -4.14 -44.67
CA PHE A 647 -2.77 -3.87 -45.27
C PHE A 647 -2.82 -2.71 -46.29
N ALA A 648 -3.89 -2.63 -47.10
CA ALA A 648 -4.08 -1.51 -48.02
C ALA A 648 -4.25 -0.17 -47.29
N GLN A 649 -4.95 -0.17 -46.14
CA GLN A 649 -5.15 1.01 -45.30
C GLN A 649 -3.85 1.46 -44.60
N SER A 650 -2.99 0.52 -44.19
CA SER A 650 -1.69 0.85 -43.57
C SER A 650 -0.62 1.28 -44.59
N GLY A 651 -0.90 1.17 -45.89
CA GLY A 651 0.06 1.45 -46.96
C GLY A 651 1.08 0.33 -47.21
N ASP A 652 0.90 -0.85 -46.60
CA ASP A 652 1.80 -2.00 -46.73
C ASP A 652 1.25 -3.04 -47.75
N PRO A 653 2.09 -3.61 -48.63
CA PRO A 653 1.64 -4.69 -49.51
C PRO A 653 1.38 -5.99 -48.72
N LEU A 654 0.22 -6.62 -48.93
CA LEU A 654 -0.12 -7.91 -48.31
C LEU A 654 0.90 -9.00 -48.71
N PRO A 655 1.56 -9.68 -47.76
CA PRO A 655 2.50 -10.75 -48.07
C PRO A 655 1.83 -11.94 -48.78
N VAL A 656 2.51 -12.53 -49.76
CA VAL A 656 2.04 -13.74 -50.47
C VAL A 656 1.90 -14.91 -49.48
N GLY A 657 0.70 -15.49 -49.37
CA GLY A 657 0.43 -16.61 -48.46
C GLY A 657 0.32 -16.20 -46.98
N TYR A 658 -0.02 -14.94 -46.69
CA TYR A 658 -0.18 -14.43 -45.32
C TYR A 658 -1.21 -15.23 -44.53
N ASN A 659 -0.76 -15.88 -43.45
CA ASN A 659 -1.62 -16.50 -42.44
C ASN A 659 -1.31 -15.86 -41.07
N PRO A 660 -2.27 -15.20 -40.43
CA PRO A 660 -2.07 -14.53 -39.15
C PRO A 660 -1.97 -15.50 -37.96
N HIS A 661 -2.32 -16.78 -38.15
CA HIS A 661 -2.30 -17.83 -37.11
C HIS A 661 -3.12 -17.51 -35.85
N LEU A 662 -4.21 -16.77 -36.00
CA LEU A 662 -5.05 -16.31 -34.89
C LEU A 662 -6.19 -17.27 -34.52
N SER A 663 -6.56 -18.21 -35.39
CA SER A 663 -7.69 -19.13 -35.16
C SER A 663 -7.54 -20.49 -35.88
N GLY A 664 -8.42 -21.43 -35.52
CA GLY A 664 -8.52 -22.76 -36.11
C GLY A 664 -7.38 -23.70 -35.74
N ARG A 665 -7.16 -24.76 -36.53
CA ARG A 665 -6.13 -25.79 -36.28
C ARG A 665 -4.68 -25.26 -36.31
N SER A 666 -4.48 -24.04 -36.79
CA SER A 666 -3.16 -23.39 -36.89
C SER A 666 -2.95 -22.24 -35.89
N GLU A 667 -3.86 -22.09 -34.91
CA GLU A 667 -3.78 -21.06 -33.88
C GLU A 667 -2.48 -21.14 -33.09
N ARG A 668 -1.82 -19.99 -32.91
CA ARG A 668 -0.61 -19.83 -32.12
C ARG A 668 -0.68 -18.56 -31.28
N CYS A 669 -0.09 -18.58 -30.10
CA CYS A 669 0.10 -17.38 -29.31
C CYS A 669 0.90 -16.32 -30.10
N LEU A 670 0.43 -15.07 -30.07
CA LEU A 670 1.07 -13.98 -30.78
C LEU A 670 2.46 -13.66 -30.22
N SER A 671 3.40 -13.33 -31.09
CA SER A 671 4.67 -12.73 -30.66
C SER A 671 4.53 -11.21 -30.54
N ARG A 672 5.38 -10.56 -29.74
CA ARG A 672 5.40 -9.08 -29.62
C ARG A 672 5.56 -8.36 -30.94
N HIS A 673 6.42 -8.88 -31.83
CA HIS A 673 6.59 -8.32 -33.17
C HIS A 673 5.28 -8.37 -33.97
N ARG A 674 4.53 -9.48 -33.86
CA ARG A 674 3.21 -9.60 -34.50
C ARG A 674 2.19 -8.69 -33.83
N ALA A 675 2.23 -8.52 -32.51
CA ALA A 675 1.37 -7.56 -31.82
C ALA A 675 1.63 -6.12 -32.29
N ALA A 676 2.90 -5.70 -32.44
CA ALA A 676 3.25 -4.39 -33.00
C ALA A 676 2.82 -4.24 -34.48
N GLU A 677 2.92 -5.31 -35.28
CA GLU A 677 2.40 -5.34 -36.65
C GLU A 677 0.88 -5.15 -36.65
N PHE A 678 0.15 -5.86 -35.79
CA PHE A 678 -1.30 -5.72 -35.68
C PHE A 678 -1.73 -4.38 -35.10
N ALA A 679 -0.99 -3.81 -34.15
CA ALA A 679 -1.23 -2.46 -33.66
C ALA A 679 -1.20 -1.44 -34.80
N ARG A 680 -0.17 -1.51 -35.66
CA ARG A 680 -0.04 -0.65 -36.84
C ARG A 680 -1.15 -0.88 -37.86
N LEU A 681 -1.52 -2.14 -38.11
CA LEU A 681 -2.58 -2.51 -39.04
C LEU A 681 -3.98 -2.11 -38.54
N LEU A 682 -4.16 -1.96 -37.22
CA LEU A 682 -5.42 -1.62 -36.56
C LEU A 682 -5.42 -0.18 -36.02
N GLU A 683 -4.91 0.76 -36.83
CA GLU A 683 -4.99 2.21 -36.57
C GLU A 683 -4.24 2.70 -35.31
N GLY A 684 -3.15 2.02 -34.92
CA GLY A 684 -2.35 2.41 -33.74
C GLY A 684 -3.03 2.01 -32.43
N ASP A 685 -3.53 0.77 -32.36
CA ASP A 685 -4.20 0.23 -31.17
C ASP A 685 -3.26 0.24 -29.95
N ALA A 686 -3.52 1.16 -29.02
CA ALA A 686 -2.67 1.42 -27.86
C ALA A 686 -2.47 0.18 -26.97
N TYR A 687 -3.47 -0.70 -26.88
CA TYR A 687 -3.36 -1.92 -26.09
C TYR A 687 -2.32 -2.89 -26.69
N LEU A 688 -2.36 -3.10 -28.01
CA LEU A 688 -1.38 -3.94 -28.70
C LEU A 688 0.02 -3.30 -28.72
N GLU A 689 0.14 -1.97 -28.77
CA GLU A 689 1.42 -1.25 -28.62
C GLU A 689 2.02 -1.42 -27.23
N ASN A 690 1.20 -1.27 -26.18
CA ASN A 690 1.60 -1.46 -24.79
C ASN A 690 2.05 -2.91 -24.55
N LEU A 691 1.28 -3.91 -25.02
CA LEU A 691 1.69 -5.31 -24.95
C LEU A 691 2.98 -5.60 -25.74
N ALA A 692 3.16 -4.98 -26.90
CA ALA A 692 4.36 -5.19 -27.71
C ALA A 692 5.62 -4.66 -26.99
N THR A 693 5.48 -3.56 -26.26
CA THR A 693 6.57 -2.89 -25.54
C THR A 693 6.64 -3.22 -24.06
N SER A 694 5.73 -4.04 -23.52
CA SER A 694 5.59 -4.30 -22.08
C SER A 694 6.82 -4.88 -21.39
N ASP A 695 6.92 -4.60 -20.09
CA ASP A 695 7.96 -5.15 -19.20
C ASP A 695 7.53 -6.50 -18.59
N VAL A 696 6.38 -7.04 -19.00
CA VAL A 696 5.83 -8.34 -18.58
C VAL A 696 6.18 -9.43 -19.57
N TYR A 697 6.63 -10.58 -19.09
CA TYR A 697 6.71 -11.87 -19.77
C TYR A 697 5.51 -12.75 -19.36
N TRP A 698 4.89 -13.46 -20.29
CA TRP A 698 3.72 -14.31 -20.01
C TRP A 698 4.16 -15.77 -19.86
N ASP A 699 4.23 -16.21 -18.61
CA ASP A 699 4.76 -17.53 -18.25
C ASP A 699 3.65 -18.51 -17.91
N GLU A 700 3.83 -19.76 -18.32
CA GLU A 700 2.82 -20.81 -18.18
C GLU A 700 2.87 -21.43 -16.78
N VAL A 701 1.75 -21.58 -16.10
CA VAL A 701 1.65 -22.28 -14.82
C VAL A 701 1.76 -23.77 -15.07
N VAL A 702 2.77 -24.42 -14.49
CA VAL A 702 3.03 -25.87 -14.66
C VAL A 702 2.65 -26.72 -13.46
N ALA A 703 2.50 -26.12 -12.29
CA ALA A 703 2.03 -26.81 -11.09
C ALA A 703 1.41 -25.83 -10.08
N ILE A 704 0.37 -26.29 -9.39
CA ILE A 704 -0.21 -25.64 -8.21
C ILE A 704 -0.26 -26.72 -7.13
N GLU A 705 0.57 -26.57 -6.09
CA GLU A 705 0.78 -27.61 -5.07
C GLU A 705 0.39 -27.07 -3.67
N PRO A 706 -0.46 -27.75 -2.89
CA PRO A 706 -0.77 -27.31 -1.52
C PRO A 706 0.46 -27.43 -0.60
N LEU A 707 0.70 -26.41 0.22
CA LEU A 707 1.76 -26.35 1.24
C LEU A 707 1.22 -26.48 2.68
N GLY A 708 -0.10 -26.54 2.85
CA GLY A 708 -0.77 -26.55 4.15
C GLY A 708 -0.76 -25.18 4.82
N MET A 709 -1.06 -25.15 6.12
CA MET A 709 -1.10 -23.94 6.94
C MET A 709 0.30 -23.32 7.07
N GLN A 710 0.42 -22.06 6.68
CA GLN A 710 1.66 -21.30 6.70
C GLN A 710 1.34 -19.87 7.14
N GLN A 711 2.26 -19.25 7.87
CA GLN A 711 2.17 -17.83 8.20
C GLN A 711 2.10 -17.00 6.91
N VAL A 712 1.19 -16.03 6.84
CA VAL A 712 0.98 -15.19 5.66
C VAL A 712 0.88 -13.70 6.01
N TYR A 713 1.19 -12.86 5.04
CA TYR A 713 1.17 -11.41 5.14
C TYR A 713 0.46 -10.80 3.94
N ASP A 714 -0.17 -9.65 4.12
CA ASP A 714 -0.78 -8.83 3.06
C ASP A 714 -0.15 -7.41 3.06
N LEU A 715 -0.02 -6.84 1.86
CA LEU A 715 0.56 -5.53 1.64
C LEU A 715 -0.43 -4.67 0.86
N THR A 716 -0.76 -3.50 1.39
CA THR A 716 -1.57 -2.51 0.67
C THR A 716 -0.66 -1.52 -0.05
N VAL A 717 -0.93 -1.28 -1.33
CA VAL A 717 -0.16 -0.39 -2.20
C VAL A 717 -1.11 0.59 -2.86
N ASP A 718 -0.80 1.87 -2.74
CA ASP A 718 -1.59 2.96 -3.31
C ASP A 718 -1.42 3.03 -4.84
N ASP A 719 -2.38 3.68 -5.50
CA ASP A 719 -2.50 3.89 -6.97
C ASP A 719 -2.72 2.62 -7.81
N THR A 720 -1.74 1.69 -7.79
CA THR A 720 -1.70 0.55 -8.71
C THR A 720 -2.33 -0.72 -8.12
N HIS A 721 -2.51 -0.75 -6.79
CA HIS A 721 -3.09 -1.85 -6.04
C HIS A 721 -2.47 -3.22 -6.33
N ASN A 722 -1.23 -3.25 -6.82
CA ASN A 722 -0.51 -4.45 -7.17
C ASN A 722 1.00 -4.33 -6.89
N PHE A 723 1.71 -5.44 -6.76
CA PHE A 723 3.17 -5.44 -6.56
C PHE A 723 3.83 -6.73 -7.09
N VAL A 724 5.17 -6.75 -7.12
CA VAL A 724 5.97 -7.91 -7.55
C VAL A 724 6.54 -8.66 -6.35
N ALA A 725 6.23 -9.95 -6.23
CA ALA A 725 6.78 -10.86 -5.22
C ALA A 725 7.27 -12.17 -5.87
N GLU A 726 8.45 -12.65 -5.46
CA GLU A 726 9.13 -13.83 -6.05
C GLU A 726 9.15 -13.80 -7.59
N ASP A 727 9.36 -12.61 -8.17
CA ASP A 727 9.33 -12.35 -9.61
C ASP A 727 7.96 -12.63 -10.27
N ILE A 728 6.83 -12.37 -9.59
CA ILE A 728 5.44 -12.52 -10.09
C ILE A 728 4.57 -11.33 -9.63
N CYS A 729 3.60 -10.85 -10.44
CA CYS A 729 2.73 -9.70 -10.13
C CYS A 729 1.40 -10.09 -9.42
N VAL A 730 0.93 -9.32 -8.42
CA VAL A 730 -0.19 -9.63 -7.48
C VAL A 730 -1.09 -8.41 -7.06
N HIS A 731 -2.41 -8.47 -6.67
CA HIS A 731 -3.39 -7.30 -6.58
C HIS A 731 -4.42 -7.21 -5.38
N ASN A 732 -5.02 -6.03 -4.96
CA ASN A 732 -5.97 -5.69 -3.78
C ASN A 732 -7.51 -5.33 -4.02
N THR A 733 -8.47 -5.37 -3.03
CA THR A 733 -9.98 -5.73 -3.09
C THR A 733 -11.09 -4.59 -3.09
N THR A 734 -12.43 -4.93 -3.10
CA THR A 734 -13.59 -4.25 -3.79
C THR A 734 -15.08 -4.20 -3.22
N PHE A 735 -15.48 -4.49 -1.96
CA PHE A 735 -16.94 -4.63 -1.56
C PHE A 735 -17.81 -3.35 -1.62
N ALA A 736 -17.32 -2.20 -1.14
CA ALA A 736 -18.17 -1.03 -0.88
C ALA A 736 -18.80 -0.38 -2.13
N MET A 737 -18.20 -0.60 -3.30
CA MET A 737 -18.66 0.02 -4.54
C MET A 737 -19.97 -0.57 -5.07
N ASN A 738 -20.29 -1.84 -4.78
CA ASN A 738 -21.56 -2.41 -5.23
C ASN A 738 -22.77 -1.78 -4.53
N LEU A 739 -22.63 -1.35 -3.26
CA LEU A 739 -23.71 -0.65 -2.56
C LEU A 739 -24.01 0.70 -3.23
N VAL A 740 -22.97 1.43 -3.63
CA VAL A 740 -23.08 2.69 -4.36
C VAL A 740 -23.75 2.47 -5.72
N GLU A 741 -23.35 1.42 -6.46
CA GLU A 741 -23.97 1.07 -7.74
C GLU A 741 -25.49 0.89 -7.61
N HIS A 742 -25.95 0.12 -6.63
CA HIS A 742 -27.37 -0.12 -6.41
C HIS A 742 -28.14 1.12 -5.95
N ALA A 743 -27.54 1.97 -5.10
CA ALA A 743 -28.10 3.25 -4.69
C ALA A 743 -28.31 4.21 -5.88
N VAL A 744 -27.31 4.31 -6.76
CA VAL A 744 -27.36 5.16 -7.97
C VAL A 744 -28.41 4.68 -8.97
N ILE A 745 -28.65 3.36 -9.05
CA ILE A 745 -29.63 2.79 -9.97
C ILE A 745 -31.06 2.96 -9.45
N SER A 746 -31.26 2.66 -8.17
CA SER A 746 -32.57 2.62 -7.52
C SER A 746 -33.15 4.01 -7.22
N SER A 747 -32.30 5.04 -7.15
CA SER A 747 -32.69 6.41 -6.84
C SER A 747 -32.33 7.37 -7.97
N ASP A 748 -33.11 8.46 -8.10
CA ASP A 748 -32.80 9.57 -9.00
C ASP A 748 -32.19 10.78 -8.26
N LYS A 749 -32.10 10.68 -6.92
CA LYS A 749 -31.42 11.68 -6.07
C LYS A 749 -29.89 11.54 -6.15
N PRO A 750 -29.13 12.62 -5.94
CA PRO A 750 -27.67 12.60 -5.98
C PRO A 750 -27.02 11.67 -4.95
N VAL A 751 -26.02 10.90 -5.37
CA VAL A 751 -25.15 10.08 -4.51
C VAL A 751 -23.74 10.69 -4.52
N MET A 752 -23.14 10.85 -3.34
CA MET A 752 -21.78 11.39 -3.19
C MET A 752 -20.84 10.31 -2.65
N VAL A 753 -19.66 10.18 -3.27
CA VAL A 753 -18.60 9.24 -2.87
C VAL A 753 -17.35 10.04 -2.55
N PHE A 754 -16.84 9.92 -1.33
CA PHE A 754 -15.54 10.44 -0.92
C PHE A 754 -14.54 9.30 -0.86
N SER A 755 -13.61 9.29 -1.81
CA SER A 755 -12.61 8.24 -1.98
C SER A 755 -11.22 8.75 -1.62
N MET A 756 -10.79 8.51 -0.39
CA MET A 756 -9.49 8.96 0.09
C MET A 756 -8.38 7.94 -0.16
N GLU A 757 -8.74 6.69 -0.49
CA GLU A 757 -7.80 5.61 -0.83
C GLU A 757 -7.63 5.44 -2.35
N MET A 758 -8.69 5.67 -3.14
CA MET A 758 -8.69 5.35 -4.58
C MET A 758 -9.00 6.56 -5.48
N PRO A 759 -8.34 6.68 -6.66
CA PRO A 759 -8.70 7.68 -7.66
C PRO A 759 -10.11 7.47 -8.23
N ALA A 760 -10.81 8.55 -8.58
CA ALA A 760 -12.19 8.49 -9.08
C ALA A 760 -12.34 7.64 -10.36
N GLU A 761 -11.37 7.72 -11.29
CA GLU A 761 -11.37 6.94 -12.53
C GLU A 761 -11.33 5.42 -12.25
N SER A 762 -10.53 5.01 -11.27
CA SER A 762 -10.41 3.60 -10.89
C SER A 762 -11.71 3.06 -10.33
N LEU A 763 -12.42 3.86 -9.52
CA LEU A 763 -13.76 3.52 -9.01
C LEU A 763 -14.79 3.39 -10.13
N MET A 764 -14.79 4.32 -11.09
CA MET A 764 -15.70 4.28 -12.24
C MET A 764 -15.51 3.03 -13.10
N LEU A 765 -14.27 2.62 -13.35
CA LEU A 765 -13.99 1.38 -14.08
C LEU A 765 -14.47 0.14 -13.32
N ARG A 766 -14.37 0.12 -11.99
CA ARG A 766 -14.93 -0.95 -11.15
C ARG A 766 -16.45 -1.02 -11.31
N MET A 767 -17.12 0.13 -11.21
CA MET A 767 -18.58 0.21 -11.37
C MET A 767 -19.04 -0.26 -12.75
N LEU A 768 -18.36 0.18 -13.82
CA LEU A 768 -18.69 -0.23 -15.19
C LEU A 768 -18.52 -1.75 -15.39
N SER A 769 -17.47 -2.33 -14.79
CA SER A 769 -17.26 -3.78 -14.80
C SER A 769 -18.36 -4.53 -14.06
N SER A 770 -18.71 -4.11 -12.85
CA SER A 770 -19.75 -4.75 -12.05
C SER A 770 -21.12 -4.63 -12.73
N LEU A 771 -21.50 -3.44 -13.19
CA LEU A 771 -22.79 -3.19 -13.85
C LEU A 771 -22.90 -3.90 -15.20
N GLY A 772 -21.83 -3.87 -16.00
CA GLY A 772 -21.77 -4.56 -17.28
C GLY A 772 -21.66 -6.08 -17.13
N ARG A 773 -21.35 -6.61 -15.94
CA ARG A 773 -20.91 -8.00 -15.72
C ARG A 773 -19.79 -8.38 -16.71
N ILE A 774 -18.85 -7.45 -16.86
CA ILE A 774 -17.68 -7.59 -17.72
C ILE A 774 -16.50 -7.81 -16.79
N ASP A 775 -15.59 -8.72 -17.15
CA ASP A 775 -14.37 -8.92 -16.37
C ASP A 775 -13.68 -7.58 -16.11
N GLN A 776 -13.38 -7.28 -14.84
CA GLN A 776 -12.84 -5.98 -14.48
C GLN A 776 -11.54 -5.66 -15.20
N THR A 777 -10.77 -6.69 -15.49
CA THR A 777 -9.52 -6.48 -16.18
C THR A 777 -9.75 -6.14 -17.63
N ARG A 778 -10.75 -6.72 -18.30
CA ARG A 778 -11.11 -6.36 -19.67
C ARG A 778 -11.59 -4.92 -19.77
N VAL A 779 -12.35 -4.43 -18.79
CA VAL A 779 -12.76 -3.02 -18.72
C VAL A 779 -11.55 -2.11 -18.49
N ARG A 780 -10.65 -2.47 -17.57
CA ARG A 780 -9.45 -1.66 -17.26
C ARG A 780 -8.42 -1.66 -18.40
N THR A 781 -8.22 -2.78 -19.09
CA THR A 781 -7.27 -2.89 -20.21
C THR A 781 -7.85 -2.45 -21.55
N GLY A 782 -9.16 -2.15 -21.61
CA GLY A 782 -9.86 -1.81 -22.86
C GLY A 782 -10.10 -3.01 -23.79
N GLN A 783 -9.83 -4.24 -23.33
CA GLN A 783 -9.94 -5.48 -24.12
C GLN A 783 -11.33 -6.09 -24.12
N LEU A 784 -12.31 -5.34 -24.61
CA LEU A 784 -13.70 -5.77 -24.65
C LEU A 784 -13.94 -6.66 -25.87
N GLU A 785 -14.56 -7.83 -25.65
CA GLU A 785 -15.05 -8.68 -26.74
C GLU A 785 -16.29 -8.03 -27.40
N ASP A 786 -16.66 -8.44 -28.61
CA ASP A 786 -17.82 -7.88 -29.33
C ASP A 786 -19.13 -8.01 -28.53
N GLU A 787 -19.22 -8.99 -27.62
CA GLU A 787 -20.34 -9.18 -26.69
C GLU A 787 -20.26 -8.27 -25.44
N ASP A 788 -19.07 -7.80 -25.08
CA ASP A 788 -18.85 -6.90 -23.95
C ASP A 788 -19.20 -5.45 -24.30
N TRP A 789 -19.01 -5.04 -25.56
CA TRP A 789 -19.35 -3.68 -26.03
C TRP A 789 -20.83 -3.31 -25.81
N PRO A 790 -21.82 -4.16 -26.17
CA PRO A 790 -23.22 -3.92 -25.82
C PRO A 790 -23.46 -3.82 -24.31
N ARG A 791 -22.79 -4.65 -23.51
CA ARG A 791 -22.93 -4.64 -22.03
C ARG A 791 -22.32 -3.38 -21.41
N LEU A 792 -21.16 -2.95 -21.89
CA LEU A 792 -20.50 -1.72 -21.44
C LEU A 792 -21.33 -0.52 -21.85
N THR A 793 -21.78 -0.48 -23.10
CA THR A 793 -22.66 0.60 -23.60
C THR A 793 -23.95 0.66 -22.79
N SER A 794 -24.51 -0.49 -22.43
CA SER A 794 -25.68 -0.56 -21.54
C SER A 794 -25.36 -0.01 -20.15
N ALA A 795 -24.23 -0.38 -19.55
CA ALA A 795 -23.79 0.13 -18.25
C ALA A 795 -23.51 1.65 -18.28
N VAL A 796 -22.87 2.16 -19.33
CA VAL A 796 -22.63 3.59 -19.54
C VAL A 796 -23.95 4.34 -19.70
N ASN A 797 -24.89 3.83 -20.51
CA ASN A 797 -26.20 4.45 -20.68
C ASN A 797 -27.00 4.44 -19.38
N LEU A 798 -26.87 3.39 -18.58
CA LEU A 798 -27.52 3.28 -17.27
C LEU A 798 -26.99 4.30 -16.27
N LEU A 799 -25.71 4.69 -16.37
CA LEU A 799 -25.08 5.70 -15.51
C LEU A 799 -25.18 7.13 -16.05
N LYS A 800 -25.33 7.31 -17.36
CA LYS A 800 -25.26 8.63 -18.03
C LYS A 800 -26.24 9.65 -17.48
N ASP A 801 -27.46 9.21 -17.16
CA ASP A 801 -28.53 10.08 -16.68
C ASP A 801 -28.65 10.09 -15.14
N LYS A 802 -27.69 9.46 -14.45
CA LYS A 802 -27.69 9.33 -12.98
C LYS A 802 -26.78 10.36 -12.33
N GLN A 803 -27.18 10.84 -11.15
CA GLN A 803 -26.50 11.88 -10.41
C GLN A 803 -25.48 11.28 -9.42
N LEU A 804 -24.32 10.84 -9.92
CA LEU A 804 -23.21 10.35 -9.10
C LEU A 804 -22.06 11.36 -9.09
N PHE A 805 -21.62 11.75 -7.88
CA PHE A 805 -20.49 12.65 -7.66
C PHE A 805 -19.40 11.90 -6.89
N ILE A 806 -18.17 11.92 -7.41
CA ILE A 806 -17.01 11.29 -6.77
C ILE A 806 -15.97 12.38 -6.49
N ASP A 807 -15.42 12.36 -5.28
CA ASP A 807 -14.38 13.27 -4.81
C ASP A 807 -13.23 12.45 -4.24
N ASP A 808 -12.08 12.49 -4.90
CA ASP A 808 -10.88 11.72 -4.56
C ASP A 808 -9.83 12.54 -3.79
N THR A 809 -10.25 13.63 -3.15
CA THR A 809 -9.35 14.44 -2.31
C THR A 809 -8.94 13.66 -1.05
N ALA A 810 -7.64 13.45 -0.87
CA ALA A 810 -7.09 12.79 0.31
C ALA A 810 -7.23 13.62 1.60
N ALA A 811 -7.30 12.93 2.74
CA ALA A 811 -7.23 13.51 4.09
C ALA A 811 -8.26 14.63 4.39
N LEU A 812 -9.48 14.51 3.86
CA LEU A 812 -10.54 15.50 4.09
C LEU A 812 -11.02 15.52 5.55
N SER A 813 -11.27 16.72 6.07
CA SER A 813 -11.96 16.91 7.34
C SER A 813 -13.49 16.80 7.17
N PRO A 814 -14.24 16.44 8.22
CA PRO A 814 -15.72 16.41 8.17
C PRO A 814 -16.35 17.76 7.81
N ASN A 815 -15.71 18.88 8.14
CA ASN A 815 -16.21 20.22 7.84
C ASN A 815 -16.05 20.59 6.36
N GLU A 816 -14.91 20.26 5.75
CA GLU A 816 -14.71 20.43 4.31
C GLU A 816 -15.70 19.54 3.54
N MET A 817 -15.88 18.29 3.98
CA MET A 817 -16.87 17.37 3.44
C MET A 817 -18.28 17.98 3.50
N ARG A 818 -18.68 18.54 4.65
CA ARG A 818 -19.96 19.25 4.80
C ARG A 818 -20.15 20.35 3.76
N SER A 819 -19.12 21.18 3.55
CA SER A 819 -19.16 22.29 2.59
C SER A 819 -19.40 21.79 1.16
N ARG A 820 -18.69 20.73 0.76
CA ARG A 820 -18.84 20.10 -0.57
C ARG A 820 -20.22 19.48 -0.76
N ILE A 821 -20.75 18.78 0.25
CA ILE A 821 -22.11 18.22 0.21
C ILE A 821 -23.15 19.34 0.10
N ARG A 822 -23.05 20.43 0.88
CA ARG A 822 -23.98 21.57 0.79
C ARG A 822 -24.02 22.18 -0.61
N ARG A 823 -22.88 22.25 -1.29
CA ARG A 823 -22.82 22.73 -2.68
C ARG A 823 -23.61 21.84 -3.61
N VAL A 824 -23.40 20.52 -3.55
CA VAL A 824 -24.15 19.55 -4.36
C VAL A 824 -25.65 19.62 -4.04
N VAL A 825 -26.03 19.69 -2.77
CA VAL A 825 -27.44 19.77 -2.35
C VAL A 825 -28.12 21.05 -2.84
N ARG A 826 -27.40 22.17 -2.84
CA ARG A 826 -27.92 23.45 -3.34
C ARG A 826 -28.18 23.42 -4.85
N GLU A 827 -27.33 22.74 -5.61
CA GLU A 827 -27.39 22.68 -7.06
C GLU A 827 -28.33 21.56 -7.57
N HIS A 828 -28.37 20.42 -6.88
CA HIS A 828 -28.98 19.16 -7.35
C HIS A 828 -30.07 18.59 -6.44
N GLY A 829 -30.33 19.20 -5.28
CA GLY A 829 -31.35 18.78 -4.32
C GLY A 829 -30.87 17.75 -3.30
N ASN A 830 -31.81 17.11 -2.59
CA ASN A 830 -31.51 16.26 -1.44
C ASN A 830 -30.72 15.00 -1.82
N MET A 831 -29.72 14.63 -1.01
CA MET A 831 -28.89 13.44 -1.21
C MET A 831 -29.66 12.13 -1.05
N ALA A 832 -29.34 11.14 -1.89
CA ALA A 832 -29.75 9.75 -1.70
C ALA A 832 -28.87 9.07 -0.64
N MET A 833 -27.56 9.21 -0.76
CA MET A 833 -26.55 8.52 0.05
C MET A 833 -25.23 9.26 -0.01
N ILE A 834 -24.46 9.17 1.07
CA ILE A 834 -23.06 9.63 1.13
C ILE A 834 -22.19 8.41 1.48
N MET A 835 -21.14 8.15 0.72
CA MET A 835 -20.19 7.07 0.95
C MET A 835 -18.78 7.61 1.25
N ILE A 836 -18.06 7.00 2.19
CA ILE A 836 -16.73 7.43 2.63
C ILE A 836 -15.78 6.22 2.70
N ASP A 837 -14.67 6.28 1.94
CA ASP A 837 -13.63 5.24 1.86
C ASP A 837 -12.24 5.80 2.19
N TYR A 838 -11.63 5.52 3.35
CA TYR A 838 -12.19 4.94 4.59
C TYR A 838 -12.00 5.93 5.75
N LEU A 839 -12.79 5.77 6.82
CA LEU A 839 -12.92 6.74 7.91
C LEU A 839 -11.57 7.07 8.57
N GLN A 840 -10.67 6.09 8.69
CA GLN A 840 -9.34 6.27 9.28
C GLN A 840 -8.34 7.05 8.41
N LEU A 841 -8.69 7.52 7.20
CA LEU A 841 -7.86 8.44 6.43
C LEU A 841 -8.22 9.91 6.66
N MET A 842 -9.34 10.19 7.31
CA MET A 842 -9.75 11.55 7.65
C MET A 842 -8.81 12.17 8.69
N GLN A 843 -8.67 13.50 8.62
CA GLN A 843 -7.83 14.28 9.53
C GLN A 843 -8.58 15.48 10.09
N ILE A 844 -8.38 15.77 11.38
CA ILE A 844 -8.87 17.00 12.02
C ILE A 844 -7.67 17.79 12.58
N SER A 845 -7.56 19.05 12.18
CA SER A 845 -6.54 19.98 12.68
C SER A 845 -6.64 20.15 14.19
N GLY A 846 -5.56 19.83 14.92
CA GLY A 846 -5.46 20.01 16.37
C GLY A 846 -5.33 18.72 17.20
N PHE A 847 -5.48 17.55 16.60
CA PHE A 847 -5.33 16.24 17.27
C PHE A 847 -4.08 15.50 16.80
N SER A 848 -2.88 15.93 17.22
CA SER A 848 -1.63 15.27 16.76
C SER A 848 -1.23 14.01 17.55
N GLU A 849 -1.79 13.78 18.74
CA GLU A 849 -1.34 12.68 19.63
C GLU A 849 -2.44 11.70 20.08
N ASN A 850 -3.73 12.00 19.89
CA ASN A 850 -4.83 11.17 20.41
C ASN A 850 -5.83 10.74 19.32
N ARG A 851 -5.44 9.73 18.54
CA ARG A 851 -6.22 9.19 17.42
C ARG A 851 -7.62 8.70 17.83
N THR A 852 -7.75 8.15 19.04
CA THR A 852 -9.07 7.69 19.54
C THR A 852 -10.04 8.86 19.73
N GLY A 853 -9.53 9.99 20.25
CA GLY A 853 -10.31 11.22 20.39
C GLY A 853 -10.72 11.81 19.04
N GLU A 854 -9.79 11.83 18.09
CA GLU A 854 -10.03 12.32 16.72
C GLU A 854 -11.12 11.52 16.00
N ILE A 855 -11.02 10.18 16.01
CA ILE A 855 -12.02 9.29 15.42
C ILE A 855 -13.39 9.44 16.10
N SER A 856 -13.41 9.70 17.41
CA SER A 856 -14.64 9.98 18.15
C SER A 856 -15.32 11.29 17.75
N GLU A 857 -14.55 12.29 17.33
CA GLU A 857 -15.08 13.54 16.80
C GLU A 857 -15.56 13.39 15.35
N ILE A 858 -14.81 12.64 14.54
CA ILE A 858 -15.18 12.29 13.16
C ILE A 858 -16.53 11.56 13.18
N SER A 859 -16.66 10.49 13.96
CA SER A 859 -17.88 9.69 14.08
C SER A 859 -19.12 10.54 14.44
N ARG A 860 -19.01 11.38 15.47
CA ARG A 860 -20.07 12.32 15.87
C ARG A 860 -20.42 13.31 14.76
N SER A 861 -19.40 13.82 14.06
CA SER A 861 -19.59 14.74 12.94
C SER A 861 -20.31 14.07 11.77
N LEU A 862 -19.96 12.83 11.43
CA LEU A 862 -20.61 12.04 10.38
C LEU A 862 -22.08 11.75 10.73
N LYS A 863 -22.39 11.40 11.98
CA LYS A 863 -23.79 11.25 12.42
C LYS A 863 -24.55 12.58 12.36
N GLY A 864 -23.88 13.69 12.66
CA GLY A 864 -24.40 15.04 12.46
C GLY A 864 -24.73 15.34 10.99
N LEU A 865 -23.85 14.94 10.06
CA LEU A 865 -24.07 15.07 8.61
C LEU A 865 -25.27 14.24 8.14
N ALA A 866 -25.38 12.99 8.59
CA ALA A 866 -26.51 12.12 8.24
C ALA A 866 -27.85 12.78 8.62
N LYS A 867 -27.95 13.33 9.83
CA LYS A 867 -29.14 14.04 10.31
C LYS A 867 -29.38 15.37 9.59
N GLU A 868 -28.33 16.12 9.28
CA GLU A 868 -28.43 17.42 8.62
C GLU A 868 -28.97 17.29 7.19
N PHE A 869 -28.46 16.32 6.42
CA PHE A 869 -28.85 16.10 5.02
C PHE A 869 -29.98 15.09 4.85
N ASN A 870 -30.45 14.48 5.94
CA ASN A 870 -31.49 13.46 5.97
C ASN A 870 -31.25 12.33 4.95
N CYS A 871 -30.03 11.79 4.95
CA CYS A 871 -29.63 10.69 4.08
C CYS A 871 -28.72 9.70 4.83
N PRO A 872 -28.67 8.42 4.41
CA PRO A 872 -27.73 7.46 4.94
C PRO A 872 -26.28 7.86 4.61
N VAL A 873 -25.43 7.87 5.64
CA VAL A 873 -23.98 8.02 5.51
C VAL A 873 -23.34 6.65 5.72
N VAL A 874 -22.74 6.09 4.68
CA VAL A 874 -22.02 4.82 4.71
C VAL A 874 -20.53 5.10 4.83
N ALA A 875 -19.91 4.70 5.94
CA ALA A 875 -18.47 4.86 6.13
C ALA A 875 -17.78 3.50 6.27
N LEU A 876 -16.68 3.33 5.54
CA LEU A 876 -15.86 2.14 5.66
C LEU A 876 -14.91 2.27 6.85
N SER A 877 -14.78 1.19 7.61
CA SER A 877 -13.88 1.10 8.76
C SER A 877 -13.05 -0.16 8.71
N GLN A 878 -11.77 -0.05 9.04
CA GLN A 878 -10.92 -1.22 9.22
C GLN A 878 -11.09 -1.84 10.61
N LEU A 879 -10.87 -3.16 10.70
CA LEU A 879 -10.88 -3.93 11.96
C LEU A 879 -9.47 -4.11 12.56
N ASN A 880 -9.39 -4.21 13.88
CA ASN A 880 -8.22 -4.56 14.68
C ASN A 880 -7.73 -5.98 14.36
N ARG A 881 -6.41 -6.16 14.47
CA ARG A 881 -5.72 -7.43 14.17
C ARG A 881 -5.96 -8.52 15.23
N SER A 882 -6.40 -8.15 16.43
CA SER A 882 -6.71 -9.09 17.53
C SER A 882 -7.78 -10.12 17.17
N LEU A 883 -8.65 -9.79 16.21
CA LEU A 883 -9.66 -10.68 15.66
C LEU A 883 -9.05 -12.00 15.17
N GLU A 884 -7.88 -11.95 14.52
CA GLU A 884 -7.27 -13.11 13.88
C GLU A 884 -6.64 -14.10 14.87
N GLN A 885 -6.41 -13.69 16.11
CA GLN A 885 -5.90 -14.59 17.15
C GLN A 885 -7.01 -15.41 17.79
N ARG A 886 -8.28 -15.10 17.50
CA ARG A 886 -9.44 -15.80 18.06
C ARG A 886 -9.70 -17.09 17.28
N PRO A 887 -10.14 -18.16 17.97
CA PRO A 887 -10.58 -19.40 17.30
C PRO A 887 -11.73 -19.17 16.32
N ASN A 888 -12.63 -18.24 16.65
CA ASN A 888 -13.69 -17.78 15.77
C ASN A 888 -13.28 -16.43 15.17
N LYS A 889 -13.04 -16.42 13.85
CA LYS A 889 -12.58 -15.27 13.07
C LYS A 889 -13.73 -14.34 12.63
N ARG A 890 -14.98 -14.64 12.98
CA ARG A 890 -16.12 -13.76 12.71
C ARG A 890 -15.95 -12.44 13.49
N PRO A 891 -15.95 -11.28 12.81
CA PRO A 891 -15.81 -9.99 13.48
C PRO A 891 -16.92 -9.69 14.48
N VAL A 892 -16.55 -9.02 15.57
CA VAL A 892 -17.49 -8.50 16.58
C VAL A 892 -17.17 -7.03 16.89
N MET A 893 -18.04 -6.35 17.63
CA MET A 893 -17.89 -4.90 17.91
C MET A 893 -16.55 -4.49 18.52
N SER A 894 -15.98 -5.30 19.41
CA SER A 894 -14.69 -5.04 20.03
C SER A 894 -13.52 -5.00 19.03
N ASP A 895 -13.72 -5.55 17.83
CA ASP A 895 -12.70 -5.56 16.78
C ASP A 895 -12.70 -4.29 15.94
N LEU A 896 -13.65 -3.37 16.09
CA LEU A 896 -13.54 -2.07 15.43
C LEU A 896 -12.30 -1.33 15.95
N ARG A 897 -11.52 -0.73 15.04
CA ARG A 897 -10.33 0.01 15.43
C ARG A 897 -10.71 1.31 16.13
N GLU A 898 -10.11 1.56 17.30
CA GLU A 898 -10.31 2.80 18.06
C GLU A 898 -11.82 3.05 18.37
N SER A 899 -12.53 1.96 18.73
CA SER A 899 -13.97 1.74 18.51
C SER A 899 -14.99 2.41 19.43
N GLY A 900 -14.61 2.92 20.60
CA GLY A 900 -15.58 3.24 21.66
C GLY A 900 -16.71 4.20 21.23
N ALA A 901 -16.38 5.23 20.45
CA ALA A 901 -17.36 6.21 19.97
C ALA A 901 -18.07 5.79 18.68
N ILE A 902 -17.38 5.13 17.75
CA ILE A 902 -17.99 4.60 16.51
C ILE A 902 -19.12 3.65 16.86
N GLU A 903 -18.88 2.76 17.83
CA GLU A 903 -19.90 1.81 18.29
C GLU A 903 -21.13 2.53 18.84
N GLN A 904 -20.97 3.65 19.54
CA GLN A 904 -22.10 4.39 20.13
C GLN A 904 -22.89 5.18 19.08
N ASP A 905 -22.18 5.90 18.21
CA ASP A 905 -22.78 6.86 17.27
C ASP A 905 -23.45 6.17 16.08
N ALA A 906 -22.90 5.07 15.58
CA ALA A 906 -23.45 4.34 14.44
C ALA A 906 -24.83 3.75 14.75
N ASP A 907 -25.72 3.77 13.76
CA ASP A 907 -27.05 3.16 13.86
C ASP A 907 -27.02 1.71 13.38
N VAL A 908 -26.24 1.45 12.33
CA VAL A 908 -26.00 0.13 11.76
C VAL A 908 -24.50 -0.12 11.69
N ILE A 909 -24.07 -1.30 12.14
CA ILE A 909 -22.70 -1.78 11.98
C ILE A 909 -22.77 -3.16 11.37
N ALA A 910 -22.21 -3.29 10.18
CA ALA A 910 -22.13 -4.54 9.43
C ALA A 910 -20.68 -4.95 9.22
N PHE A 911 -20.40 -6.23 9.39
CA PHE A 911 -19.08 -6.81 9.21
C PHE A 911 -19.06 -7.75 8.01
N VAL A 912 -18.10 -7.54 7.12
CA VAL A 912 -17.86 -8.46 6.01
C VAL A 912 -16.95 -9.58 6.49
N TYR A 913 -17.44 -10.82 6.41
CA TYR A 913 -16.69 -12.04 6.69
C TYR A 913 -16.78 -12.95 5.46
N ARG A 914 -15.66 -13.57 5.08
CA ARG A 914 -15.63 -14.56 3.99
C ARG A 914 -14.98 -15.81 4.55
N ASP A 915 -15.77 -16.86 4.72
CA ASP A 915 -15.28 -18.08 5.35
C ASP A 915 -14.18 -18.73 4.50
N GLU A 916 -14.31 -18.71 3.17
CA GLU A 916 -13.29 -19.18 2.22
C GLU A 916 -11.90 -18.54 2.40
N VAL A 917 -11.82 -17.36 3.02
CA VAL A 917 -10.54 -16.66 3.26
C VAL A 917 -9.82 -17.23 4.48
N TYR A 918 -10.54 -17.79 5.44
CA TYR A 918 -10.00 -18.33 6.69
C TYR A 918 -10.04 -19.87 6.72
N ASN A 919 -11.01 -20.48 6.04
CA ASN A 919 -11.29 -21.92 5.98
C ASN A 919 -11.50 -22.40 4.53
N PRO A 920 -10.50 -22.35 3.64
CA PRO A 920 -10.67 -22.71 2.21
C PRO A 920 -10.82 -24.21 1.95
N ASP A 921 -10.57 -25.06 2.95
CA ASP A 921 -10.81 -26.51 2.86
C ASP A 921 -12.31 -26.87 3.04
N ASN A 922 -13.17 -25.89 3.32
CA ASN A 922 -14.62 -26.07 3.42
C ASN A 922 -15.29 -25.81 2.05
N PRO A 923 -15.65 -26.86 1.29
CA PRO A 923 -16.24 -26.72 -0.04
C PRO A 923 -17.63 -26.09 -0.02
N ASP A 924 -18.35 -26.19 1.10
CA ASP A 924 -19.74 -25.72 1.21
C ASP A 924 -19.85 -24.18 1.25
N ASN A 925 -18.73 -23.48 1.52
CA ASN A 925 -18.67 -22.01 1.70
C ASN A 925 -17.85 -21.26 0.64
N GLN A 926 -17.45 -21.91 -0.46
CA GLN A 926 -16.69 -21.26 -1.53
C GLN A 926 -17.55 -20.27 -2.31
N GLY A 927 -17.04 -19.04 -2.48
CA GLY A 927 -17.74 -17.94 -3.12
C GLY A 927 -18.86 -17.33 -2.27
N ILE A 928 -19.00 -17.72 -0.99
CA ILE A 928 -20.00 -17.17 -0.06
C ILE A 928 -19.36 -16.12 0.85
N ALA A 929 -19.97 -14.94 0.90
CA ALA A 929 -19.65 -13.88 1.84
C ALA A 929 -20.77 -13.72 2.86
N GLU A 930 -20.41 -13.69 4.14
CA GLU A 930 -21.29 -13.35 5.23
C GLU A 930 -21.20 -11.84 5.51
N LEU A 931 -22.34 -11.18 5.57
CA LEU A 931 -22.48 -9.83 6.12
C LEU A 931 -23.16 -9.93 7.48
N ILE A 932 -22.35 -9.83 8.52
CA ILE A 932 -22.76 -9.95 9.91
C ILE A 932 -23.23 -8.58 10.39
N ILE A 933 -24.53 -8.40 10.57
CA ILE A 933 -25.12 -7.20 11.16
C ILE A 933 -24.93 -7.30 12.66
N GLY A 934 -23.82 -6.76 13.16
CA GLY A 934 -23.51 -6.82 14.58
C GLY A 934 -24.27 -5.78 15.41
N LYS A 935 -24.70 -4.68 14.80
CA LYS A 935 -25.55 -3.65 15.44
C LYS A 935 -26.57 -3.13 14.44
N GLN A 936 -27.81 -3.01 14.90
CA GLN A 936 -28.91 -2.38 14.19
C GLN A 936 -29.84 -1.76 15.24
N ARG A 937 -30.08 -0.44 15.18
CA ARG A 937 -30.95 0.26 16.14
C ARG A 937 -32.43 0.01 15.89
N ASN A 938 -32.82 -0.16 14.62
CA ASN A 938 -34.21 -0.11 14.19
C ASN A 938 -34.78 -1.49 13.75
N GLY A 939 -34.05 -2.57 14.02
CA GLY A 939 -34.35 -3.91 13.48
C GLY A 939 -33.49 -5.01 14.10
N PRO A 940 -33.65 -6.27 13.65
CA PRO A 940 -32.90 -7.40 14.18
C PRO A 940 -31.44 -7.39 13.76
N ILE A 941 -30.58 -7.97 14.61
CA ILE A 941 -29.22 -8.37 14.25
C ILE A 941 -29.24 -9.77 13.62
N GLY A 942 -28.21 -10.13 12.88
CA GLY A 942 -28.10 -11.44 12.23
C GLY A 942 -27.02 -11.48 11.17
N THR A 943 -27.03 -12.51 10.33
CA THR A 943 -26.03 -12.69 9.28
C THR A 943 -26.75 -12.93 7.95
N VAL A 944 -26.41 -12.10 6.97
CA VAL A 944 -26.89 -12.22 5.59
C VAL A 944 -25.82 -12.94 4.78
N HIS A 945 -26.21 -13.92 3.97
CA HIS A 945 -25.29 -14.62 3.09
C HIS A 945 -25.44 -14.09 1.66
N MET A 946 -24.31 -13.80 1.02
CA MET A 946 -24.24 -13.28 -0.34
C MET A 946 -23.24 -14.08 -1.15
N ALA A 947 -23.47 -14.18 -2.47
CA ALA A 947 -22.49 -14.72 -3.38
C ALA A 947 -21.47 -13.63 -3.77
N PHE A 948 -20.18 -13.92 -3.65
CA PHE A 948 -19.11 -13.06 -4.13
C PHE A 948 -18.54 -13.55 -5.46
N ILE A 949 -18.80 -12.79 -6.53
CA ILE A 949 -18.33 -13.07 -7.88
C ILE A 949 -17.10 -12.20 -8.18
N GLY A 950 -15.93 -12.64 -7.71
CA GLY A 950 -14.70 -11.86 -7.79
C GLY A 950 -14.26 -11.40 -9.19
N ARG A 951 -14.69 -12.05 -10.28
CA ARG A 951 -14.36 -11.66 -11.67
C ARG A 951 -14.98 -10.34 -12.11
N TYR A 952 -16.14 -9.99 -11.56
CA TYR A 952 -16.85 -8.74 -11.84
C TYR A 952 -16.79 -7.79 -10.66
N THR A 953 -16.02 -8.17 -9.62
CA THR A 953 -15.97 -7.51 -8.33
C THR A 953 -17.36 -7.19 -7.79
N ARG A 954 -18.25 -8.19 -7.92
CA ARG A 954 -19.68 -8.08 -7.68
C ARG A 954 -20.14 -9.02 -6.57
N PHE A 955 -20.93 -8.51 -5.65
CA PHE A 955 -21.72 -9.29 -4.72
C PHE A 955 -23.14 -9.46 -5.28
N GLU A 956 -23.74 -10.63 -5.10
CA GLU A 956 -25.13 -10.94 -5.52
C GLU A 956 -25.88 -11.72 -4.44
N ASP A 957 -27.21 -11.67 -4.45
CA ASP A 957 -28.05 -12.49 -3.58
C ASP A 957 -27.89 -13.99 -3.90
N LEU A 958 -27.93 -14.84 -2.86
CA LEU A 958 -27.98 -16.30 -3.03
C LEU A 958 -29.38 -16.76 -3.48
N ALA A 959 -29.43 -17.81 -4.30
CA ALA A 959 -30.70 -18.38 -4.74
C ALA A 959 -31.45 -19.03 -3.54
N PRO A 960 -32.78 -18.85 -3.41
CA PRO A 960 -33.56 -19.37 -2.28
C PRO A 960 -33.44 -20.89 -2.05
N ASP A 961 -33.25 -21.68 -3.12
CA ASP A 961 -33.16 -23.14 -3.03
C ASP A 961 -31.83 -23.63 -2.39
N SER A 962 -30.82 -22.77 -2.27
CA SER A 962 -29.51 -23.11 -1.68
C SER A 962 -29.49 -23.04 -0.15
N TYR A 963 -30.48 -22.37 0.46
CA TYR A 963 -30.55 -22.21 1.91
C TYR A 963 -30.87 -23.53 2.64
N GLY A 964 -31.62 -24.44 2.00
CA GLY A 964 -32.15 -25.66 2.65
C GLY A 964 -31.25 -26.90 2.59
N GLU A 965 -30.26 -26.97 1.70
CA GLU A 965 -29.37 -28.16 1.57
C GLU A 965 -28.07 -28.04 2.38
N ALA A 966 -27.58 -26.82 2.68
CA ALA A 966 -26.29 -26.61 3.33
C ALA A 966 -26.37 -26.35 4.86
N PHE A 967 -27.47 -25.79 5.36
CA PHE A 967 -27.62 -25.43 6.77
C PHE A 967 -29.02 -25.80 7.27
N GLY A 968 -29.14 -27.00 7.86
CA GLY A 968 -30.35 -27.40 8.56
C GLY A 968 -30.57 -26.55 9.81
N ASP A 969 -31.81 -26.12 10.02
CA ASP A 969 -32.33 -25.47 11.24
C ASP A 969 -31.91 -26.17 12.55
#